data_AF-A0A7V2VK73-F1
#
_entry.id   AF-A0A7V2VK73-F1
#
_cell.length_a   1.000
_cell.length_b   1.000
_cell.length_c   1.000
_cell.angle_alpha   90.00
_cell.angle_beta   90.00
_cell.angle_gamma   90.00
#
_symmetry.space_group_name_H-M   'P 1'
#
loop_
_entity.id
_entity.type
_entity.pdbx_description
1 polymer ?
#
loop_
_entity_poly.entity_id
_entity_poly.type
_entity_poly.pdbx_seq_one_letter_code
_entity_poly.pdbx_strand_id
1 'polypeptide(L)'
;MPFAKAGLYIDKGPLTPEDLEVLHQAGIEAVKLPAQADPILLDACRDAGIHTFLVQLLSQQPGVEPTPPEAFVDEMAPRVEAFLKKGVIRFEVHGEPNLPRRGYGVSWAEPAAFSDWFLQVADRLRTTFGPPLEVGFPGLAWSEPRPPGDPPAVSDDLFLETCGLALEGADFVCCHVYWTSQEEMRDYHGALRFLRTYLERTDRPVVISAFANVDPAQSPAEKGDQYAEFYFFCSQYDRLEEVYAYLLRSSDPTFAGMAWVGTEIPARVGSRRRMPHPSTMRLTWPTAARAYTQAYGERQRRYFEASFDPVHNVHWLHGGHEGVDLQAAEGTPVRACLAGRVSIGPPGTAYGNYVRVVSRLPTVGEVTLLYAHLQQILAEDGVDVTQGEVLGLAGQSGNTTGPHLHLGLRIRGLSLRATSHYLNARPYLDPVRGSPRVQYARTYVLLPPGADQAWARAVVEATWDAHRFTVGGSADDAGIGDLDVRRVVAVNPAAWDGDLQAFFETYYPGVIYVPVEAEDPLALQAALEQLPPMPEPLSVSTLPRGLPRTQYERTYVLLPPGADQAWARAVVEATWDAHRFTVGGSADDAGIGDLDVRRVIAVNPAAWDGDLQAFFKTYYPGIIYVPVEVTTPDELTDRLAWF
;
A
#
# COMPACT_ATOMS: atom_id res chain seq x y z
N MET A 1 1.68 -3.20 1.45
CA MET A 1 0.37 -3.88 1.28
C MET A 1 -0.72 -2.83 1.25
N PRO A 2 -1.82 -3.02 0.52
CA PRO A 2 -2.91 -2.05 0.41
C PRO A 2 -3.83 -2.00 1.64
N PHE A 3 -3.48 -2.69 2.73
CA PHE A 3 -4.29 -2.82 3.93
C PHE A 3 -3.56 -2.26 5.14
N ALA A 4 -4.32 -1.65 6.05
CA ALA A 4 -3.80 -1.16 7.32
C ALA A 4 -3.13 -2.27 8.12
N LYS A 5 -1.92 -2.00 8.65
CA LYS A 5 -1.17 -2.94 9.48
C LYS A 5 -1.69 -2.93 10.92
N ALA A 6 -1.93 -4.12 11.47
CA ALA A 6 -2.25 -4.26 12.88
C ALA A 6 -1.01 -4.05 13.74
N GLY A 7 -1.06 -3.07 14.64
CA GLY A 7 0.06 -2.65 15.46
C GLY A 7 -0.22 -2.69 16.95
N LEU A 8 0.82 -2.74 17.76
CA LEU A 8 0.70 -2.68 19.22
C LEU A 8 1.69 -1.67 19.80
N TYR A 9 1.23 -0.86 20.75
CA TYR A 9 2.13 0.04 21.48
C TYR A 9 2.86 -0.72 22.59
N ILE A 10 4.17 -0.53 22.64
CA ILE A 10 5.06 -1.15 23.61
C ILE A 10 5.74 -0.03 24.40
N ASP A 11 5.57 -0.07 25.72
CA ASP A 11 6.16 0.91 26.61
C ASP A 11 7.68 0.69 26.80
N LYS A 12 8.35 1.66 27.43
CA LYS A 12 9.79 1.60 27.71
C LYS A 12 10.19 0.35 28.50
N GLY A 13 11.31 -0.26 28.13
CA GLY A 13 11.88 -1.48 28.73
C GLY A 13 12.11 -2.60 27.71
N PRO A 14 12.92 -3.62 28.05
CA PRO A 14 13.23 -4.72 27.15
C PRO A 14 11.98 -5.56 26.86
N LEU A 15 11.93 -6.15 25.67
CA LEU A 15 10.95 -7.18 25.34
C LEU A 15 11.30 -8.48 26.07
N THR A 16 10.30 -9.06 26.72
CA THR A 16 10.39 -10.39 27.31
C THR A 16 10.01 -11.47 26.27
N PRO A 17 10.35 -12.74 26.51
CA PRO A 17 9.84 -13.84 25.66
C PRO A 17 8.32 -13.90 25.61
N GLU A 18 7.63 -13.52 26.70
CA GLU A 18 6.17 -13.46 26.75
C GLU A 18 5.62 -12.35 25.85
N ASP A 19 6.26 -11.18 25.83
CA ASP A 19 5.91 -10.08 24.92
C ASP A 19 6.00 -10.53 23.45
N LEU A 20 7.07 -11.25 23.09
CA LEU A 20 7.26 -11.76 21.72
C LEU A 20 6.20 -12.80 21.35
N GLU A 21 5.82 -13.68 22.28
CA GLU A 21 4.73 -14.65 22.07
C GLU A 21 3.39 -13.93 21.85
N VAL A 22 3.09 -12.87 22.62
CA VAL A 22 1.90 -12.05 22.40
C VAL A 22 1.87 -11.45 20.99
N LEU A 23 2.99 -10.86 20.54
CA LEU A 23 3.11 -10.26 19.22
C LEU A 23 2.92 -11.30 18.10
N HIS A 24 3.53 -12.48 18.26
CA HIS A 24 3.43 -13.59 17.31
C HIS A 24 2.01 -14.15 17.26
N GLN A 25 1.44 -14.51 18.42
CA GLN A 25 0.12 -15.10 18.54
C GLN A 25 -0.97 -14.18 17.96
N ALA A 26 -0.87 -12.88 18.22
CA ALA A 26 -1.77 -11.89 17.67
C ALA A 26 -1.50 -11.56 16.19
N GLY A 27 -0.38 -12.00 15.61
CA GLY A 27 0.03 -11.66 14.26
C GLY A 27 0.13 -10.15 14.05
N ILE A 28 0.84 -9.47 14.95
CA ILE A 28 1.14 -8.03 14.90
C ILE A 28 2.15 -7.76 13.79
N GLU A 29 1.96 -6.66 13.06
CA GLU A 29 2.69 -6.28 11.84
C GLU A 29 3.42 -4.93 11.99
N ALA A 30 3.12 -4.19 13.06
CA ALA A 30 3.71 -2.89 13.38
C ALA A 30 3.85 -2.68 14.90
N VAL A 31 4.85 -1.89 15.31
CA VAL A 31 5.07 -1.57 16.73
C VAL A 31 5.23 -0.07 16.93
N LYS A 32 4.48 0.50 17.88
CA LYS A 32 4.64 1.90 18.31
C LYS A 32 5.44 1.94 19.62
N LEU A 33 6.36 2.88 19.73
CA LEU A 33 7.28 3.00 20.87
C LEU A 33 7.43 4.45 21.30
N PRO A 34 7.69 4.73 22.59
CA PRO A 34 8.16 6.05 23.00
C PRO A 34 9.64 6.22 22.62
N ALA A 35 10.08 7.45 22.34
CA ALA A 35 11.47 7.76 22.00
C ALA A 35 12.48 7.39 23.11
N GLN A 36 12.00 7.17 24.34
CA GLN A 36 12.79 6.72 25.48
C GLN A 36 13.04 5.20 25.49
N ALA A 37 12.44 4.44 24.59
CA ALA A 37 12.73 3.01 24.45
C ALA A 37 14.11 2.78 23.83
N ASP A 38 14.77 1.68 24.21
CA ASP A 38 16.08 1.31 23.66
C ASP A 38 15.92 0.76 22.23
N PRO A 39 16.53 1.38 21.20
CA PRO A 39 16.43 0.91 19.81
C PRO A 39 16.89 -0.54 19.59
N ILE A 40 17.61 -1.17 20.53
CA ILE A 40 17.97 -2.58 20.45
C ILE A 40 16.74 -3.50 20.37
N LEU A 41 15.60 -3.09 20.94
CA LEU A 41 14.36 -3.89 20.90
C LEU A 41 13.86 -4.11 19.47
N LEU A 42 14.21 -3.23 18.54
CA LEU A 42 13.82 -3.33 17.13
C LEU A 42 14.40 -4.58 16.47
N ASP A 43 15.56 -5.04 16.92
CA ASP A 43 16.19 -6.24 16.39
C ASP A 43 15.33 -7.47 16.73
N ALA A 44 14.87 -7.58 17.99
CA ALA A 44 13.96 -8.64 18.42
C ALA A 44 12.59 -8.57 17.70
N CYS A 45 12.05 -7.37 17.46
CA CYS A 45 10.84 -7.20 16.65
C CYS A 45 11.03 -7.71 15.21
N ARG A 46 12.19 -7.45 14.59
CA ARG A 46 12.50 -7.91 13.23
C ARG A 46 12.66 -9.41 13.16
N ASP A 47 13.30 -10.01 14.16
CA ASP A 47 13.42 -11.47 14.26
C ASP A 47 12.02 -12.12 14.38
N ALA A 48 11.05 -11.40 14.95
CA ALA A 48 9.64 -11.79 14.98
C ALA A 48 8.84 -11.42 13.71
N GLY A 49 9.48 -10.89 12.66
CA GLY A 49 8.85 -10.52 11.38
C GLY A 49 8.19 -9.14 11.34
N ILE A 50 8.42 -8.29 12.36
CA ILE A 50 7.86 -6.94 12.44
C ILE A 50 8.89 -5.94 11.92
N HIS A 51 8.56 -5.25 10.82
CA HIS A 51 9.44 -4.28 10.16
C HIS A 51 8.86 -2.86 10.10
N THR A 52 7.69 -2.66 10.70
CA THR A 52 7.00 -1.36 10.71
C THR A 52 7.06 -0.76 12.10
N PHE A 53 7.56 0.46 12.21
CA PHE A 53 7.79 1.11 13.49
C PHE A 53 7.33 2.56 13.46
N LEU A 54 6.66 2.97 14.53
CA LEU A 54 6.29 4.36 14.80
C LEU A 54 6.91 4.79 16.13
N VAL A 55 7.68 5.87 16.14
CA VAL A 55 8.29 6.39 17.37
C VAL A 55 7.60 7.67 17.79
N GLN A 56 7.07 7.72 19.01
CA GLN A 56 6.48 8.92 19.59
C GLN A 56 7.55 9.78 20.26
N LEU A 57 7.72 11.00 19.77
CA LEU A 57 8.56 12.04 20.36
C LEU A 57 7.74 12.83 21.37
N LEU A 58 8.04 12.69 22.65
CA LEU A 58 7.35 13.42 23.71
C LEU A 58 8.38 13.96 24.70
N SER A 59 8.24 15.24 25.08
CA SER A 59 9.08 15.83 26.12
C SER A 59 8.85 15.13 27.47
N GLN A 60 9.81 15.24 28.38
CA GLN A 60 9.72 14.53 29.66
C GLN A 60 8.63 15.09 30.58
N GLN A 61 8.30 16.39 30.45
CA GLN A 61 7.35 17.10 31.31
C GLN A 61 6.45 18.07 30.51
N PRO A 62 5.65 17.58 29.54
CA PRO A 62 4.96 18.42 28.55
C PRO A 62 3.92 19.36 29.15
N GLY A 63 3.35 19.03 30.31
CA GLY A 63 2.35 19.84 31.03
C GLY A 63 2.89 20.58 32.26
N VAL A 64 4.21 20.68 32.45
CA VAL A 64 4.81 21.36 33.62
C VAL A 64 5.44 22.69 33.21
N GLU A 65 6.25 22.70 32.15
CA GLU A 65 6.92 23.90 31.66
C GLU A 65 6.79 24.02 30.13
N PRO A 66 6.72 25.24 29.57
CA PRO A 66 6.71 25.43 28.13
C PRO A 66 7.97 24.83 27.49
N THR A 67 7.80 24.07 26.41
CA THR A 67 8.93 23.50 25.64
C THR A 67 9.07 24.22 24.30
N PRO A 68 10.04 25.14 24.13
CA PRO A 68 10.29 25.78 22.83
C PRO A 68 10.64 24.77 21.72
N PRO A 69 10.33 25.04 20.44
CA PRO A 69 10.62 24.11 19.33
C PRO A 69 12.08 23.68 19.25
N GLU A 70 13.02 24.61 19.42
CA GLU A 70 14.46 24.34 19.42
C GLU A 70 14.87 23.41 20.56
N ALA A 71 14.38 23.66 21.78
CA ALA A 71 14.69 22.84 22.94
C ALA A 71 14.12 21.42 22.79
N PHE A 72 12.92 21.30 22.20
CA PHE A 72 12.32 20.00 21.90
C PHE A 72 13.19 19.19 20.93
N VAL A 73 13.63 19.82 19.83
CA VAL A 73 14.46 19.14 18.83
C VAL A 73 15.82 18.77 19.41
N ASP A 74 16.47 19.68 20.15
CA ASP A 74 17.75 19.40 20.80
C ASP A 74 17.66 18.21 21.78
N GLU A 75 16.56 18.11 22.54
CA GLU A 75 16.33 16.99 23.45
C GLU A 75 16.09 15.66 22.70
N MET A 76 15.35 15.70 21.59
CA MET A 76 14.96 14.51 20.85
C MET A 76 16.02 14.05 19.84
N ALA A 77 16.93 14.92 19.41
CA ALA A 77 17.87 14.67 18.33
C ALA A 77 18.70 13.37 18.50
N PRO A 78 19.32 13.09 19.67
CA PRO A 78 20.08 11.85 19.85
C PRO A 78 19.22 10.58 19.72
N ARG A 79 17.93 10.66 20.10
CA ARG A 79 16.98 9.54 20.01
C ARG A 79 16.55 9.33 18.57
N VAL A 80 16.17 10.41 17.87
CA VAL A 80 15.82 10.37 16.45
C VAL A 80 16.96 9.78 15.63
N GLU A 81 18.20 10.22 15.86
CA GLU A 81 19.39 9.69 15.18
C GLU A 81 19.57 8.19 15.42
N ALA A 82 19.39 7.72 16.67
CA ALA A 82 19.52 6.30 17.00
C ALA A 82 18.46 5.43 16.32
N PHE A 83 17.21 5.90 16.25
CA PHE A 83 16.12 5.21 15.54
C PHE A 83 16.29 5.23 14.02
N LEU A 84 16.74 6.35 13.45
CA LEU A 84 17.06 6.47 12.02
C LEU A 84 18.20 5.53 11.60
N LYS A 85 19.27 5.40 12.41
CA LYS A 85 20.35 4.43 12.18
C LYS A 85 19.86 2.98 12.19
N LYS A 86 18.77 2.73 12.91
CA LYS A 86 18.06 1.44 12.90
C LYS A 86 17.00 1.37 11.80
N GLY A 87 16.90 2.32 10.87
CA GLY A 87 15.97 2.28 9.73
C GLY A 87 14.52 2.63 10.06
N VAL A 88 14.25 3.21 11.23
CA VAL A 88 12.92 3.75 11.56
C VAL A 88 12.82 5.16 11.00
N ILE A 89 11.81 5.41 10.17
CA ILE A 89 11.66 6.70 9.48
C ILE A 89 10.48 7.53 9.99
N ARG A 90 9.53 6.94 10.73
CA ARG A 90 8.28 7.59 11.15
C ARG A 90 8.31 8.04 12.60
N PHE A 91 8.04 9.33 12.80
CA PHE A 91 8.05 9.96 14.11
C PHE A 91 6.75 10.73 14.38
N GLU A 92 5.94 10.29 15.34
CA GLU A 92 4.79 11.05 15.85
C GLU A 92 5.33 12.15 16.77
N VAL A 93 5.16 13.42 16.40
CA VAL A 93 5.65 14.55 17.20
C VAL A 93 4.57 14.95 18.22
N HIS A 94 4.91 14.82 19.49
CA HIS A 94 4.04 15.00 20.64
C HIS A 94 3.02 13.85 20.83
N GLY A 95 2.13 13.96 21.82
CA GLY A 95 0.95 13.11 22.02
C GLY A 95 -0.11 13.82 22.85
N GLU A 96 -1.37 13.77 22.40
CA GLU A 96 -2.54 14.35 23.08
C GLU A 96 -2.39 15.85 23.43
N PRO A 97 -1.92 16.72 22.50
CA PRO A 97 -1.62 18.12 22.80
C PRO A 97 -2.84 18.95 23.23
N ASN A 98 -4.04 18.41 23.11
CA ASN A 98 -5.30 19.01 23.56
C ASN A 98 -5.61 18.76 25.06
N LEU A 99 -4.72 18.09 25.80
CA LEU A 99 -4.83 17.89 27.25
C LEU A 99 -3.93 18.86 28.05
N PRO A 100 -4.39 19.36 29.21
CA PRO A 100 -3.56 20.15 30.13
C PRO A 100 -2.26 19.46 30.55
N ARG A 101 -2.33 18.18 30.92
CA ARG A 101 -1.14 17.38 31.31
C ARG A 101 -0.14 17.14 30.16
N ARG A 102 -0.50 17.57 28.94
CA ARG A 102 0.23 17.41 27.69
C ARG A 102 0.53 18.77 27.04
N GLY A 103 0.49 19.86 27.81
CA GLY A 103 0.95 21.17 27.35
C GLY A 103 -0.16 22.15 26.99
N TYR A 104 -1.42 21.73 26.90
CA TYR A 104 -2.51 22.69 26.72
C TYR A 104 -2.65 23.62 27.93
N GLY A 105 -2.64 24.93 27.71
CA GLY A 105 -2.61 25.95 28.76
C GLY A 105 -1.25 26.13 29.45
N VAL A 106 -0.22 25.36 29.06
CA VAL A 106 1.15 25.47 29.58
C VAL A 106 2.11 25.84 28.45
N SER A 107 2.33 24.91 27.51
CA SER A 107 3.18 25.11 26.32
C SER A 107 2.49 25.92 25.23
N TRP A 108 1.16 25.84 25.13
CA TRP A 108 0.35 26.63 24.20
C TRP A 108 -0.99 26.99 24.84
N ALA A 109 -1.40 28.25 24.68
CA ALA A 109 -2.66 28.75 25.23
C ALA A 109 -3.89 28.36 24.37
N GLU A 110 -3.67 28.13 23.07
CA GLU A 110 -4.71 27.82 22.09
C GLU A 110 -4.17 26.87 21.00
N PRO A 111 -5.04 26.15 20.27
CA PRO A 111 -4.60 25.20 19.24
C PRO A 111 -3.73 25.82 18.12
N ALA A 112 -3.95 27.09 17.77
CA ALA A 112 -3.13 27.79 16.77
C ALA A 112 -1.65 27.85 17.18
N ALA A 113 -1.38 28.13 18.45
CA ALA A 113 -0.01 28.17 18.98
C ALA A 113 0.65 26.78 18.94
N PHE A 114 -0.11 25.69 19.12
CA PHE A 114 0.41 24.34 18.88
C PHE A 114 0.72 24.11 17.40
N SER A 115 -0.15 24.56 16.49
CA SER A 115 0.09 24.45 15.04
C SER A 115 1.41 25.11 14.64
N ASP A 116 1.67 26.33 15.11
CA ASP A 116 2.93 27.05 14.84
C ASP A 116 4.14 26.37 15.47
N TRP A 117 3.99 25.84 16.69
CA TRP A 117 5.02 25.07 17.37
C TRP A 117 5.36 23.79 16.59
N PHE A 118 4.36 23.04 16.16
CA PHE A 118 4.52 21.79 15.42
C PHE A 118 5.24 22.03 14.08
N LEU A 119 4.86 23.06 13.33
CA LEU A 119 5.49 23.38 12.05
C LEU A 119 6.97 23.73 12.22
N GLN A 120 7.33 24.48 13.26
CA GLN A 120 8.72 24.79 13.58
C GLN A 120 9.52 23.55 14.00
N VAL A 121 8.92 22.65 14.78
CA VAL A 121 9.58 21.37 15.13
C VAL A 121 9.77 20.51 13.89
N ALA A 122 8.77 20.39 13.03
CA ALA A 122 8.82 19.59 11.81
C ALA A 122 9.90 20.11 10.84
N ASP A 123 9.96 21.43 10.62
CA ASP A 123 10.98 22.08 9.78
C ASP A 123 12.40 21.82 10.31
N ARG A 124 12.59 21.96 11.63
CA ARG A 124 13.88 21.71 12.28
C ARG A 124 14.30 20.24 12.21
N LEU A 125 13.39 19.30 12.47
CA LEU A 125 13.68 17.87 12.34
C LEU A 125 14.09 17.52 10.90
N ARG A 126 13.35 18.01 9.91
CA ARG A 126 13.67 17.78 8.48
C ARG A 126 14.99 18.43 8.08
N THR A 127 15.26 19.65 8.54
CA THR A 127 16.54 20.34 8.29
C THR A 127 17.72 19.62 8.93
N THR A 128 17.53 19.04 10.12
CA THR A 128 18.58 18.36 10.88
C THR A 128 18.90 16.98 10.31
N PHE A 129 17.88 16.20 9.95
CA PHE A 129 18.04 14.78 9.61
C PHE A 129 17.89 14.46 8.12
N GLY A 130 17.21 15.31 7.35
CA GLY A 130 16.93 15.07 5.93
C GLY A 130 16.04 13.85 5.67
N PRO A 131 15.79 13.51 4.40
CA PRO A 131 15.11 12.26 4.04
C PRO A 131 15.97 11.04 4.46
N PRO A 132 15.36 9.91 4.87
CA PRO A 132 13.95 9.53 4.68
C PRO A 132 12.99 9.88 5.85
N LEU A 133 13.35 10.78 6.77
CA LEU A 133 12.52 11.12 7.94
C LEU A 133 11.10 11.61 7.57
N GLU A 134 10.08 11.00 8.19
CA GLU A 134 8.66 11.39 8.11
C GLU A 134 8.17 11.87 9.48
N VAL A 135 7.52 13.04 9.49
CA VAL A 135 6.98 13.71 10.69
C VAL A 135 5.46 13.62 10.74
N GLY A 136 4.95 13.02 11.81
CA GLY A 136 3.53 12.81 12.04
C GLY A 136 2.90 13.81 13.00
N PHE A 137 1.73 14.33 12.64
CA PHE A 137 0.87 15.09 13.55
C PHE A 137 0.33 14.15 14.65
N PRO A 138 0.29 14.55 15.93
CA PRO A 138 -0.05 13.64 17.03
C PRO A 138 -1.53 13.30 17.13
N GLY A 139 -1.82 12.15 17.73
CA GLY A 139 -3.17 11.79 18.14
C GLY A 139 -3.72 12.72 19.23
N LEU A 140 -5.01 13.07 19.11
CA LEU A 140 -5.72 13.88 20.10
C LEU A 140 -6.44 12.99 21.13
N ALA A 141 -6.53 13.46 22.37
CA ALA A 141 -7.35 12.83 23.38
C ALA A 141 -8.83 13.11 23.11
N TRP A 142 -9.65 12.06 23.20
CA TRP A 142 -11.09 12.16 22.95
C TRP A 142 -11.81 12.88 24.08
N SER A 143 -12.91 13.58 23.73
CA SER A 143 -13.79 14.21 24.71
C SER A 143 -14.41 13.17 25.65
N GLU A 144 -15.09 12.17 25.09
CA GLU A 144 -15.54 10.93 25.74
C GLU A 144 -15.74 9.80 24.69
N PRO A 145 -15.59 8.51 25.03
CA PRO A 145 -14.95 8.02 26.25
C PRO A 145 -13.43 8.22 26.16
N ARG A 146 -12.78 8.33 27.31
CA ARG A 146 -11.32 8.51 27.40
C ARG A 146 -10.71 7.64 28.52
N PRO A 147 -9.38 7.42 28.51
CA PRO A 147 -8.72 6.70 29.58
C PRO A 147 -9.05 7.28 30.98
N PRO A 148 -9.19 6.44 32.02
CA PRO A 148 -9.50 6.91 33.37
C PRO A 148 -8.50 7.95 33.88
N GLY A 149 -9.01 9.04 34.47
CA GLY A 149 -8.19 10.08 35.10
C GLY A 149 -7.80 11.25 34.19
N ASP A 150 -8.12 11.20 32.90
CA ASP A 150 -7.85 12.33 32.01
C ASP A 150 -8.77 13.53 32.29
N PRO A 151 -8.27 14.78 32.29
CA PRO A 151 -9.10 15.97 32.33
C PRO A 151 -9.83 16.21 31.00
N PRO A 152 -10.90 17.04 30.97
CA PRO A 152 -11.55 17.42 29.72
C PRO A 152 -10.55 18.05 28.74
N ALA A 153 -10.50 17.51 27.53
CA ALA A 153 -9.66 18.01 26.45
C ALA A 153 -10.38 19.09 25.64
N VAL A 154 -9.61 19.94 24.94
CA VAL A 154 -10.18 20.71 23.83
C VAL A 154 -10.70 19.74 22.78
N SER A 155 -11.91 19.99 22.26
CA SER A 155 -12.53 19.10 21.29
C SER A 155 -11.66 18.94 20.03
N ASP A 156 -11.60 17.71 19.51
CA ASP A 156 -10.89 17.36 18.29
C ASP A 156 -11.29 18.29 17.13
N ASP A 157 -12.59 18.60 17.00
CA ASP A 157 -13.10 19.43 15.92
C ASP A 157 -12.48 20.83 15.93
N LEU A 158 -12.45 21.50 17.10
CA LEU A 158 -11.87 22.83 17.25
C LEU A 158 -10.35 22.80 17.07
N PHE A 159 -9.70 21.78 17.64
CA PHE A 159 -8.25 21.66 17.59
C PHE A 159 -7.76 21.46 16.15
N LEU A 160 -8.37 20.53 15.43
CA LEU A 160 -8.03 20.22 14.04
C LEU A 160 -8.45 21.32 13.06
N GLU A 161 -9.52 22.09 13.35
CA GLU A 161 -9.92 23.23 12.50
C GLU A 161 -8.83 24.28 12.46
N THR A 162 -8.28 24.54 13.63
CA THR A 162 -7.25 25.56 13.83
C THR A 162 -5.88 25.07 13.34
N CYS A 163 -5.62 23.77 13.38
CA CYS A 163 -4.33 23.17 12.99
C CYS A 163 -4.23 22.79 11.49
N GLY A 164 -5.07 23.36 10.61
CA GLY A 164 -5.09 22.98 9.18
C GLY A 164 -3.70 23.00 8.51
N LEU A 165 -2.90 24.04 8.74
CA LEU A 165 -1.54 24.14 8.21
C LEU A 165 -0.60 23.07 8.77
N ALA A 166 -0.70 22.72 10.04
CA ALA A 166 0.08 21.64 10.64
C ALA A 166 -0.32 20.26 10.08
N LEU A 167 -1.61 20.03 9.83
CA LEU A 167 -2.09 18.82 9.16
C LEU A 167 -1.55 18.71 7.73
N GLU A 168 -1.53 19.81 6.98
CA GLU A 168 -0.93 19.87 5.65
C GLU A 168 0.59 19.71 5.69
N GLY A 169 1.26 20.25 6.71
CA GLY A 169 2.71 20.19 6.88
C GLY A 169 3.24 18.85 7.42
N ALA A 170 2.36 17.95 7.87
CA ALA A 170 2.71 16.62 8.33
C ALA A 170 2.80 15.61 7.17
N ASP A 171 3.65 14.60 7.31
CA ASP A 171 3.75 13.49 6.37
C ASP A 171 2.60 12.48 6.58
N PHE A 172 2.14 12.34 7.82
CA PHE A 172 0.97 11.56 8.23
C PHE A 172 0.28 12.19 9.44
N VAL A 173 -0.98 11.82 9.70
CA VAL A 173 -1.77 12.35 10.82
C VAL A 173 -2.19 11.21 11.75
N CYS A 174 -1.83 11.32 13.02
CA CYS A 174 -2.26 10.37 14.02
C CYS A 174 -3.62 10.73 14.64
N CYS A 175 -4.37 9.71 15.04
CA CYS A 175 -5.58 9.86 15.86
C CYS A 175 -5.65 8.76 16.93
N HIS A 176 -6.37 9.04 18.01
CA HIS A 176 -6.73 8.02 19.00
C HIS A 176 -8.19 7.59 18.79
N VAL A 177 -8.57 6.39 19.21
CA VAL A 177 -9.94 5.86 19.10
C VAL A 177 -10.28 5.03 20.33
N TYR A 178 -11.30 5.42 21.10
CA TYR A 178 -11.69 4.72 22.33
C TYR A 178 -13.17 4.40 22.36
N TRP A 179 -13.53 3.32 23.04
CA TRP A 179 -14.91 2.91 23.27
C TRP A 179 -15.04 2.12 24.58
N THR A 180 -16.27 1.87 25.00
CA THR A 180 -16.61 1.12 26.21
C THR A 180 -17.38 -0.17 25.90
N SER A 181 -18.02 -0.24 24.73
CA SER A 181 -18.81 -1.41 24.31
C SER A 181 -18.66 -1.71 22.82
N GLN A 182 -19.05 -2.92 22.40
CA GLN A 182 -19.07 -3.29 20.98
C GLN A 182 -20.04 -2.43 20.16
N GLU A 183 -21.15 -1.99 20.76
CA GLU A 183 -22.11 -1.10 20.11
C GLU A 183 -21.48 0.26 19.82
N GLU A 184 -20.83 0.87 20.82
CA GLU A 184 -20.10 2.13 20.66
C GLU A 184 -18.92 2.00 19.68
N MET A 185 -18.23 0.86 19.66
CA MET A 185 -17.16 0.57 18.69
C MET A 185 -17.67 0.63 17.24
N ARG A 186 -18.93 0.24 17.00
CA ARG A 186 -19.56 0.23 15.68
C ARG A 186 -20.34 1.51 15.38
N ASP A 187 -20.51 2.38 16.36
CA ASP A 187 -21.38 3.54 16.26
C ASP A 187 -20.71 4.71 15.50
N TYR A 188 -21.53 5.45 14.76
CA TYR A 188 -21.10 6.58 13.94
C TYR A 188 -20.66 7.77 14.81
N HIS A 189 -21.30 7.98 15.96
CA HIS A 189 -20.92 8.99 16.94
C HIS A 189 -19.92 8.45 17.98
N GLY A 190 -19.87 7.14 18.17
CA GLY A 190 -18.89 6.41 18.97
C GLY A 190 -17.51 6.32 18.31
N ALA A 191 -16.97 5.11 18.23
CA ALA A 191 -15.60 4.91 17.73
C ALA A 191 -15.45 5.27 16.26
N LEU A 192 -16.45 5.08 15.39
CA LEU A 192 -16.29 5.33 13.95
C LEU A 192 -16.28 6.82 13.58
N ARG A 193 -16.49 7.72 14.54
CA ARG A 193 -16.42 9.17 14.30
C ARG A 193 -15.07 9.62 13.73
N PHE A 194 -13.99 8.89 14.00
CA PHE A 194 -12.66 9.25 13.50
C PHE A 194 -12.63 9.34 11.96
N LEU A 195 -13.50 8.58 11.27
CA LEU A 195 -13.60 8.60 9.81
C LEU A 195 -13.95 10.02 9.31
N ARG A 196 -14.98 10.65 9.87
CA ARG A 196 -15.33 12.03 9.49
C ARG A 196 -14.39 13.08 10.06
N THR A 197 -13.85 12.84 11.26
CA THR A 197 -12.99 13.81 11.94
C THR A 197 -11.60 13.91 11.28
N TYR A 198 -11.08 12.80 10.76
CA TYR A 198 -9.73 12.72 10.19
C TYR A 198 -9.74 12.40 8.70
N LEU A 199 -10.34 11.29 8.26
CA LEU A 199 -10.26 10.88 6.84
C LEU A 199 -10.95 11.88 5.91
N GLU A 200 -12.06 12.50 6.31
CA GLU A 200 -12.72 13.53 5.48
C GLU A 200 -12.05 14.91 5.54
N ARG A 201 -11.11 15.13 6.46
CA ARG A 201 -10.58 16.46 6.78
C ARG A 201 -9.21 16.75 6.16
N THR A 202 -8.40 15.72 6.01
CA THR A 202 -7.08 15.81 5.36
C THR A 202 -7.03 14.81 4.22
N ASP A 203 -6.09 14.95 3.30
CA ASP A 203 -5.72 13.92 2.31
C ASP A 203 -4.48 13.11 2.74
N ARG A 204 -3.84 13.50 3.84
CA ARG A 204 -2.66 12.81 4.36
C ARG A 204 -3.01 11.37 4.79
N PRO A 205 -2.04 10.45 4.75
CA PRO A 205 -2.17 9.16 5.42
C PRO A 205 -2.55 9.35 6.89
N VAL A 206 -3.45 8.51 7.38
CA VAL A 206 -3.90 8.52 8.77
C VAL A 206 -3.40 7.26 9.47
N VAL A 207 -2.96 7.45 10.71
CA VAL A 207 -2.49 6.39 11.60
C VAL A 207 -3.32 6.42 12.87
N ILE A 208 -3.98 5.32 13.21
CA ILE A 208 -4.60 5.23 14.54
C ILE A 208 -3.47 4.90 15.52
N SER A 209 -2.86 5.93 16.12
CA SER A 209 -1.68 5.77 16.98
C SER A 209 -2.02 5.25 18.37
N ALA A 210 -3.31 5.12 18.70
CA ALA A 210 -3.80 4.40 19.85
C ALA A 210 -5.29 4.03 19.70
N PHE A 211 -5.67 2.80 20.06
CA PHE A 211 -7.07 2.47 20.32
C PHE A 211 -7.24 1.49 21.50
N ALA A 212 -8.37 1.55 22.19
CA ALA A 212 -8.72 0.59 23.25
C ALA A 212 -10.21 0.57 23.59
N ASN A 213 -10.65 -0.56 24.15
CA ASN A 213 -11.82 -0.59 25.02
C ASN A 213 -11.37 -0.16 26.43
N VAL A 214 -11.86 0.99 26.88
CA VAL A 214 -11.48 1.64 28.14
C VAL A 214 -12.36 1.25 29.32
N ASP A 215 -13.38 0.40 29.12
CA ASP A 215 -14.19 -0.13 30.21
C ASP A 215 -13.36 -1.16 31.01
N PRO A 216 -13.10 -0.92 32.32
CA PRO A 216 -12.40 -1.88 33.15
C PRO A 216 -13.22 -3.14 33.46
N ALA A 217 -14.54 -3.12 33.27
CA ALA A 217 -15.42 -4.26 33.52
C ALA A 217 -15.48 -5.25 32.34
N GLN A 218 -15.06 -4.85 31.14
CA GLN A 218 -15.09 -5.70 29.95
C GLN A 218 -14.05 -6.83 30.03
N SER A 219 -14.46 -8.06 29.75
CA SER A 219 -13.56 -9.22 29.81
C SER A 219 -12.47 -9.18 28.72
N PRO A 220 -11.29 -9.81 28.95
CA PRO A 220 -10.25 -9.91 27.93
C PRO A 220 -10.72 -10.59 26.65
N ALA A 221 -11.58 -11.61 26.73
CA ALA A 221 -12.19 -12.26 25.57
C ALA A 221 -12.95 -11.27 24.69
N GLU A 222 -13.85 -10.48 25.28
CA GLU A 222 -14.68 -9.52 24.56
C GLU A 222 -13.84 -8.37 24.00
N LYS A 223 -12.82 -7.90 24.74
CA LYS A 223 -11.85 -6.93 24.21
C LYS A 223 -11.11 -7.50 23.00
N GLY A 224 -10.65 -8.74 23.08
CA GLY A 224 -9.97 -9.43 21.99
C GLY A 224 -10.83 -9.55 20.72
N ASP A 225 -12.11 -9.91 20.86
CA ASP A 225 -13.06 -9.97 19.74
C ASP A 225 -13.33 -8.59 19.13
N GLN A 226 -13.49 -7.56 19.97
CA GLN A 226 -13.63 -6.16 19.53
C GLN A 226 -12.38 -5.68 18.78
N TYR A 227 -11.18 -5.97 19.29
CA TYR A 227 -9.91 -5.58 18.65
C TYR A 227 -9.71 -6.29 17.31
N ALA A 228 -10.02 -7.60 17.25
CA ALA A 228 -9.99 -8.38 16.01
C ALA A 228 -10.91 -7.77 14.94
N GLU A 229 -12.13 -7.40 15.30
CA GLU A 229 -13.09 -6.75 14.42
C GLU A 229 -12.62 -5.36 13.98
N PHE A 230 -12.13 -4.54 14.92
CA PHE A 230 -11.69 -3.18 14.64
C PHE A 230 -10.48 -3.15 13.68
N TYR A 231 -9.51 -4.05 13.86
CA TYR A 231 -8.42 -4.22 12.89
C TYR A 231 -8.93 -4.56 11.50
N PHE A 232 -9.85 -5.52 11.40
CA PHE A 232 -10.40 -5.92 10.11
C PHE A 232 -11.21 -4.79 9.46
N PHE A 233 -11.98 -4.04 10.23
CA PHE A 233 -12.69 -2.86 9.77
C PHE A 233 -11.73 -1.80 9.21
N CYS A 234 -10.67 -1.45 9.95
CA CYS A 234 -9.72 -0.44 9.52
C CYS A 234 -8.97 -0.85 8.24
N SER A 235 -8.78 -2.15 7.99
CA SER A 235 -8.15 -2.65 6.76
C SER A 235 -8.92 -2.31 5.47
N GLN A 236 -10.17 -1.83 5.56
CA GLN A 236 -10.95 -1.43 4.39
C GLN A 236 -10.63 -0.02 3.87
N TYR A 237 -9.99 0.83 4.67
CA TYR A 237 -9.82 2.25 4.33
C TYR A 237 -8.40 2.49 3.80
N ASP A 238 -8.30 2.89 2.53
CA ASP A 238 -7.03 3.02 1.80
C ASP A 238 -6.02 3.98 2.43
N ARG A 239 -6.53 4.99 3.14
CA ARG A 239 -5.72 6.03 3.78
C ARG A 239 -5.35 5.69 5.22
N LEU A 240 -5.82 4.57 5.76
CA LEU A 240 -5.33 4.04 7.04
C LEU A 240 -4.13 3.11 6.77
N GLU A 241 -2.94 3.54 7.19
CA GLU A 241 -1.73 2.72 7.00
C GLU A 241 -1.47 1.78 8.17
N GLU A 242 -1.74 2.23 9.39
CA GLU A 242 -1.32 1.58 10.63
C GLU A 242 -2.35 1.85 11.75
N VAL A 243 -2.60 0.83 12.59
CA VAL A 243 -3.58 0.89 13.66
C VAL A 243 -2.98 0.26 14.90
N TYR A 244 -2.79 1.01 15.99
CA TYR A 244 -2.05 0.57 17.17
C TYR A 244 -2.98 0.38 18.37
N ALA A 245 -3.09 -0.84 18.88
CA ALA A 245 -3.73 -1.05 20.18
C ALA A 245 -2.91 -0.40 21.31
N TYR A 246 -3.62 0.12 22.31
CA TYR A 246 -3.08 1.09 23.27
C TYR A 246 -1.86 0.62 24.07
N LEU A 247 -1.81 -0.64 24.52
CA LEU A 247 -0.73 -1.06 25.39
C LEU A 247 -0.53 -2.57 25.45
N LEU A 248 0.70 -3.02 25.24
CA LEU A 248 1.13 -4.37 25.57
C LEU A 248 1.22 -4.55 27.10
N ARG A 249 1.99 -3.68 27.76
CA ARG A 249 2.25 -3.70 29.21
C ARG A 249 2.29 -2.30 29.80
N SER A 250 1.78 -2.13 31.03
CA SER A 250 1.89 -0.89 31.81
C SER A 250 2.68 -1.13 33.09
N SER A 251 3.59 -0.22 33.44
CA SER A 251 4.07 -0.11 34.82
C SER A 251 3.12 0.69 35.72
N ASP A 252 2.19 1.45 35.14
CA ASP A 252 1.18 2.20 35.87
C ASP A 252 -0.10 1.36 36.04
N PRO A 253 -0.50 1.02 37.28
CA PRO A 253 -1.65 0.16 37.55
C PRO A 253 -2.98 0.74 37.06
N THR A 254 -3.05 2.05 36.83
CA THR A 254 -4.23 2.73 36.27
C THR A 254 -4.58 2.20 34.87
N PHE A 255 -3.56 1.80 34.11
CA PHE A 255 -3.72 1.31 32.74
C PHE A 255 -3.70 -0.22 32.63
N ALA A 256 -3.66 -0.95 33.76
CA ALA A 256 -3.59 -2.40 33.76
C ALA A 256 -4.78 -3.06 33.02
N GLY A 257 -5.98 -2.49 33.13
CA GLY A 257 -7.18 -2.97 32.42
C GLY A 257 -7.16 -2.74 30.91
N MET A 258 -6.19 -1.99 30.38
CA MET A 258 -5.99 -1.73 28.94
C MET A 258 -4.79 -2.49 28.36
N ALA A 259 -3.95 -3.08 29.23
CA ALA A 259 -2.81 -3.88 28.82
C ALA A 259 -3.23 -5.26 28.31
N TRP A 260 -2.48 -5.80 27.34
CA TRP A 260 -2.69 -7.15 26.81
C TRP A 260 -2.05 -8.20 27.74
N VAL A 261 -2.64 -8.37 28.93
CA VAL A 261 -2.17 -9.35 29.91
C VAL A 261 -2.66 -10.76 29.56
N GLY A 262 -1.74 -11.73 29.53
CA GLY A 262 -2.04 -13.13 29.22
C GLY A 262 -2.32 -13.40 27.74
N THR A 263 -2.87 -14.57 27.43
CA THR A 263 -2.97 -15.08 26.04
C THR A 263 -4.35 -14.91 25.41
N GLU A 264 -5.35 -14.40 26.13
CA GLU A 264 -6.73 -14.38 25.63
C GLU A 264 -6.97 -13.31 24.56
N ILE A 265 -6.60 -12.05 24.80
CA ILE A 265 -6.67 -10.99 23.77
C ILE A 265 -5.83 -11.37 22.54
N PRO A 266 -4.56 -11.80 22.68
CA PRO A 266 -3.73 -12.17 21.53
C PRO A 266 -4.32 -13.32 20.72
N ALA A 267 -4.86 -14.37 21.36
CA ALA A 267 -5.50 -15.49 20.65
C ALA A 267 -6.71 -15.04 19.81
N ARG A 268 -7.56 -14.16 20.37
CA ARG A 268 -8.74 -13.62 19.67
C ARG A 268 -8.30 -12.76 18.47
N VAL A 269 -7.34 -11.85 18.68
CA VAL A 269 -6.79 -10.98 17.64
C VAL A 269 -6.07 -11.78 16.55
N GLY A 270 -5.34 -12.84 16.92
CA GLY A 270 -4.66 -13.74 15.99
C GLY A 270 -5.64 -14.50 15.08
N SER A 271 -6.83 -14.80 15.60
CA SER A 271 -7.90 -15.46 14.85
C SER A 271 -8.74 -14.51 13.96
N ARG A 272 -8.38 -13.21 13.92
CA ARG A 272 -9.13 -12.20 13.16
C ARG A 272 -9.25 -12.58 11.69
N ARG A 273 -10.34 -12.14 11.09
CA ARG A 273 -10.50 -12.20 9.64
C ARG A 273 -9.49 -11.28 8.97
N ARG A 274 -8.98 -11.71 7.82
CA ARG A 274 -8.07 -10.93 6.97
C ARG A 274 -8.64 -10.87 5.55
N MET A 275 -8.42 -9.75 4.88
CA MET A 275 -8.70 -9.64 3.47
C MET A 275 -7.82 -10.64 2.70
N PRO A 276 -8.35 -11.35 1.70
CA PRO A 276 -7.52 -12.17 0.82
C PRO A 276 -6.43 -11.33 0.18
N HIS A 277 -5.24 -11.91 0.06
CA HIS A 277 -4.14 -11.23 -0.62
C HIS A 277 -4.55 -10.91 -2.07
N PRO A 278 -4.22 -9.72 -2.62
CA PRO A 278 -4.61 -9.35 -3.99
C PRO A 278 -4.18 -10.34 -5.08
N SER A 279 -3.13 -11.14 -4.86
CA SER A 279 -2.75 -12.21 -5.80
C SER A 279 -3.74 -13.37 -5.88
N THR A 280 -4.63 -13.52 -4.89
CA THR A 280 -5.61 -14.62 -4.83
C THR A 280 -6.92 -14.29 -5.54
N MET A 281 -7.16 -13.02 -5.88
CA MET A 281 -8.35 -12.56 -6.58
C MET A 281 -8.03 -11.28 -7.36
N ARG A 282 -8.31 -11.26 -8.66
CA ARG A 282 -8.17 -10.07 -9.51
C ARG A 282 -9.48 -9.73 -10.18
N LEU A 283 -9.90 -8.48 -10.06
CA LEU A 283 -11.09 -7.94 -10.70
C LEU A 283 -10.68 -7.26 -12.01
N THR A 284 -11.29 -7.63 -13.14
CA THR A 284 -11.13 -6.82 -14.35
C THR A 284 -11.87 -5.51 -14.18
N TRP A 285 -11.28 -4.44 -14.70
CA TRP A 285 -11.90 -3.12 -14.65
C TRP A 285 -13.24 -3.11 -15.42
N PRO A 286 -14.36 -2.68 -14.80
CA PRO A 286 -15.70 -2.89 -15.37
C PRO A 286 -16.23 -1.76 -16.26
N THR A 287 -15.59 -0.59 -16.30
CA THR A 287 -16.04 0.58 -17.08
C THR A 287 -15.05 0.94 -18.19
N ALA A 288 -15.46 1.78 -19.14
CA ALA A 288 -14.56 2.24 -20.20
C ALA A 288 -13.44 3.18 -19.68
N ALA A 289 -13.75 4.00 -18.66
CA ALA A 289 -12.79 4.92 -18.06
C ALA A 289 -12.18 4.31 -16.79
N ARG A 290 -10.85 4.28 -16.71
CA ARG A 290 -10.12 3.80 -15.53
C ARG A 290 -9.91 4.92 -14.51
N ALA A 291 -10.99 5.38 -13.90
CA ALA A 291 -10.95 6.42 -12.88
C ALA A 291 -11.97 6.16 -11.78
N TYR A 292 -11.57 6.44 -10.54
CA TYR A 292 -12.48 6.52 -9.40
C TYR A 292 -13.12 7.91 -9.36
N THR A 293 -14.41 7.95 -9.08
CA THR A 293 -15.14 9.18 -8.76
C THR A 293 -15.43 9.30 -7.27
N GLN A 294 -15.39 8.19 -6.54
CA GLN A 294 -15.55 8.16 -5.09
C GLN A 294 -14.88 6.90 -4.51
N ALA A 295 -14.12 7.06 -3.42
CA ALA A 295 -13.47 5.96 -2.72
C ALA A 295 -14.40 5.27 -1.71
N TYR A 296 -13.97 4.12 -1.20
CA TYR A 296 -14.64 3.43 -0.10
C TYR A 296 -14.56 4.26 1.18
N GLY A 297 -15.68 4.35 1.90
CA GLY A 297 -15.76 5.05 3.18
C GLY A 297 -15.91 6.57 3.12
N GLU A 298 -15.94 7.18 1.93
CA GLU A 298 -16.14 8.63 1.80
C GLU A 298 -17.57 9.08 2.13
N ARG A 299 -17.73 10.36 2.47
CA ARG A 299 -19.01 11.04 2.72
C ARG A 299 -19.85 10.40 3.84
N GLN A 300 -19.20 10.00 4.91
CA GLN A 300 -19.72 9.45 6.17
C GLN A 300 -21.06 10.04 6.56
N ARG A 301 -21.13 11.37 6.72
CA ARG A 301 -22.35 12.06 7.15
C ARG A 301 -23.53 11.83 6.19
N ARG A 302 -23.28 11.94 4.88
CA ARG A 302 -24.32 11.79 3.86
C ARG A 302 -24.90 10.37 3.87
N TYR A 303 -24.04 9.35 3.96
CA TYR A 303 -24.47 7.95 3.97
C TYR A 303 -25.14 7.57 5.29
N PHE A 304 -24.64 8.07 6.42
CA PHE A 304 -25.29 7.90 7.72
C PHE A 304 -26.70 8.47 7.68
N GLU A 305 -26.87 9.75 7.35
CA GLU A 305 -28.18 10.42 7.29
C GLU A 305 -29.14 9.72 6.29
N ALA A 306 -28.65 9.32 5.12
CA ALA A 306 -29.45 8.62 4.11
C ALA A 306 -29.86 7.20 4.52
N SER A 307 -29.20 6.60 5.52
CA SER A 307 -29.48 5.24 6.00
C SER A 307 -30.49 5.19 7.16
N PHE A 308 -31.17 6.30 7.48
CA PHE A 308 -32.15 6.31 8.56
C PHE A 308 -33.37 5.43 8.23
N ASP A 309 -33.65 4.46 9.10
CA ASP A 309 -34.87 3.66 9.08
C ASP A 309 -35.86 4.19 10.13
N PRO A 310 -36.96 4.85 9.72
CA PRO A 310 -37.93 5.43 10.65
C PRO A 310 -38.78 4.37 11.38
N VAL A 311 -38.83 3.12 10.88
CA VAL A 311 -39.61 2.04 11.51
C VAL A 311 -38.88 1.53 12.75
N HIS A 312 -37.57 1.36 12.64
CA HIS A 312 -36.73 0.83 13.71
C HIS A 312 -35.99 1.94 14.48
N ASN A 313 -36.06 3.18 14.02
CA ASN A 313 -35.36 4.34 14.57
C ASN A 313 -33.85 4.11 14.72
N VAL A 314 -33.24 3.57 13.67
CA VAL A 314 -31.80 3.27 13.59
C VAL A 314 -31.23 3.70 12.25
N HIS A 315 -29.93 3.98 12.23
CA HIS A 315 -29.16 4.05 10.99
C HIS A 315 -28.57 2.67 10.72
N TRP A 316 -28.54 2.22 9.46
CA TRP A 316 -27.96 0.91 9.13
C TRP A 316 -26.57 1.01 8.50
N LEU A 317 -26.08 2.22 8.20
CA LEU A 317 -24.75 2.45 7.62
C LEU A 317 -23.94 3.45 8.46
N HIS A 318 -22.84 2.98 9.03
CA HIS A 318 -22.02 3.74 9.98
C HIS A 318 -20.57 3.96 9.51
N GLY A 319 -20.15 3.31 8.42
CA GLY A 319 -18.79 3.36 7.89
C GLY A 319 -18.63 4.09 6.55
N GLY A 320 -19.63 4.89 6.13
CA GLY A 320 -19.58 5.71 4.91
C GLY A 320 -19.91 4.92 3.64
N HIS A 321 -19.36 5.37 2.50
CA HIS A 321 -19.61 4.74 1.21
C HIS A 321 -19.22 3.25 1.18
N GLU A 322 -20.18 2.37 0.93
CA GLU A 322 -20.02 0.90 1.03
C GLU A 322 -19.48 0.22 -0.24
N GLY A 323 -18.76 0.96 -1.08
CA GLY A 323 -18.20 0.47 -2.34
C GLY A 323 -17.21 1.46 -2.92
N VAL A 324 -16.90 1.31 -4.20
CA VAL A 324 -16.14 2.30 -4.97
C VAL A 324 -16.98 2.78 -6.14
N ASP A 325 -16.95 4.08 -6.41
CA ASP A 325 -17.61 4.63 -7.59
C ASP A 325 -16.58 4.83 -8.69
N LEU A 326 -16.90 4.31 -9.86
CA LEU A 326 -16.06 4.33 -11.04
C LEU A 326 -16.68 5.24 -12.09
N GLN A 327 -15.83 6.02 -12.75
CA GLN A 327 -16.26 6.90 -13.82
C GLN A 327 -16.87 6.07 -14.96
N ALA A 328 -18.12 6.38 -15.30
CA ALA A 328 -18.83 5.77 -16.41
C ALA A 328 -19.84 6.78 -16.97
N ALA A 329 -19.69 7.15 -18.24
CA ALA A 329 -20.67 7.99 -18.89
C ALA A 329 -21.98 7.23 -19.10
N GLU A 330 -23.11 7.93 -19.03
CA GLU A 330 -24.43 7.35 -19.27
C GLU A 330 -24.48 6.65 -20.63
N GLY A 331 -25.05 5.45 -20.66
CA GLY A 331 -25.15 4.62 -21.86
C GLY A 331 -23.89 3.82 -22.19
N THR A 332 -22.77 4.00 -21.46
CA THR A 332 -21.56 3.20 -21.73
C THR A 332 -21.66 1.79 -21.14
N PRO A 333 -21.04 0.77 -21.76
CA PRO A 333 -21.10 -0.61 -21.26
C PRO A 333 -20.44 -0.77 -19.88
N VAL A 334 -21.15 -1.46 -18.98
CA VAL A 334 -20.62 -1.99 -17.72
C VAL A 334 -20.39 -3.49 -17.86
N ARG A 335 -19.20 -3.95 -17.51
CA ARG A 335 -18.74 -5.33 -17.73
C ARG A 335 -18.54 -6.09 -16.43
N ALA A 336 -18.71 -7.40 -16.46
CA ALA A 336 -18.46 -8.26 -15.32
C ALA A 336 -16.96 -8.29 -14.96
N CYS A 337 -16.60 -7.98 -13.72
CA CYS A 337 -15.22 -8.06 -13.24
C CYS A 337 -14.74 -9.51 -13.07
N LEU A 338 -15.65 -10.46 -12.90
CA LEU A 338 -15.42 -11.89 -12.73
C LEU A 338 -16.50 -12.67 -13.48
N ALA A 339 -16.18 -13.89 -13.90
CA ALA A 339 -17.20 -14.84 -14.36
C ALA A 339 -18.04 -15.32 -13.16
N GLY A 340 -19.33 -15.54 -13.37
CA GLY A 340 -20.21 -15.97 -12.29
C GLY A 340 -21.69 -15.91 -12.66
N ARG A 341 -22.53 -16.24 -11.69
CA ARG A 341 -23.99 -16.24 -11.86
C ARG A 341 -24.58 -14.87 -11.60
N VAL A 342 -25.39 -14.40 -12.52
CA VAL A 342 -26.13 -13.15 -12.42
C VAL A 342 -27.29 -13.30 -11.44
N SER A 343 -27.47 -12.29 -10.60
CA SER A 343 -28.66 -12.08 -9.78
C SER A 343 -29.10 -10.63 -9.87
N ILE A 344 -30.29 -10.38 -10.41
CA ILE A 344 -30.86 -9.04 -10.56
C ILE A 344 -31.42 -8.57 -9.22
N GLY A 345 -31.13 -7.32 -8.89
CA GLY A 345 -31.63 -6.67 -7.69
C GLY A 345 -33.13 -6.32 -7.75
N PRO A 346 -33.87 -6.33 -6.62
CA PRO A 346 -35.20 -5.74 -6.58
C PRO A 346 -35.18 -4.25 -6.97
N PRO A 347 -36.24 -3.76 -7.63
CA PRO A 347 -36.38 -2.34 -7.98
C PRO A 347 -36.64 -1.47 -6.74
N GLY A 348 -36.51 -0.15 -6.91
CA GLY A 348 -36.87 0.84 -5.89
C GLY A 348 -35.89 0.99 -4.73
N THR A 349 -34.73 0.34 -4.78
CA THR A 349 -33.65 0.52 -3.81
C THR A 349 -32.81 1.76 -4.12
N ALA A 350 -31.99 2.20 -3.15
CA ALA A 350 -31.04 3.30 -3.36
C ALA A 350 -30.01 3.02 -4.48
N TYR A 351 -29.73 1.76 -4.80
CA TYR A 351 -28.85 1.36 -5.91
C TYR A 351 -29.49 1.54 -7.30
N GLY A 352 -30.79 1.83 -7.40
CA GLY A 352 -31.49 1.92 -8.68
C GLY A 352 -31.63 0.56 -9.36
N ASN A 353 -31.34 0.49 -10.66
CA ASN A 353 -31.18 -0.78 -11.36
C ASN A 353 -29.78 -1.32 -11.10
N TYR A 354 -29.69 -2.55 -10.64
CA TYR A 354 -28.41 -3.14 -10.31
C TYR A 354 -28.40 -4.66 -10.50
N VAL A 355 -27.19 -5.17 -10.73
CA VAL A 355 -26.92 -6.59 -10.92
C VAL A 355 -25.90 -7.03 -9.88
N ARG A 356 -26.02 -8.27 -9.40
CA ARG A 356 -24.97 -8.97 -8.67
C ARG A 356 -24.39 -10.07 -9.54
N VAL A 357 -23.07 -10.24 -9.50
CA VAL A 357 -22.39 -11.41 -10.04
C VAL A 357 -21.82 -12.21 -8.87
N VAL A 358 -22.27 -13.45 -8.74
CA VAL A 358 -21.82 -14.38 -7.70
C VAL A 358 -20.81 -15.36 -8.30
N SER A 359 -19.56 -15.25 -7.87
CA SER A 359 -18.43 -16.05 -8.33
C SER A 359 -17.96 -17.00 -7.23
N ARG A 360 -17.42 -18.15 -7.63
CA ARG A 360 -16.73 -19.08 -6.71
C ARG A 360 -15.27 -19.18 -7.10
N LEU A 361 -14.39 -18.68 -6.25
CA LEU A 361 -12.95 -18.72 -6.43
C LEU A 361 -12.34 -19.81 -5.54
N PRO A 362 -11.38 -20.62 -6.04
CA PRO A 362 -10.83 -21.75 -5.28
C PRO A 362 -10.21 -21.37 -3.93
N THR A 363 -9.54 -20.22 -3.84
CA THR A 363 -8.78 -19.77 -2.66
C THR A 363 -9.55 -18.80 -1.77
N VAL A 364 -10.50 -18.05 -2.34
CA VAL A 364 -11.26 -16.99 -1.65
C VAL A 364 -12.67 -17.45 -1.25
N GLY A 365 -13.21 -18.45 -1.94
CA GLY A 365 -14.58 -18.91 -1.75
C GLY A 365 -15.59 -18.11 -2.57
N GLU A 366 -16.76 -17.86 -2.01
CA GLU A 366 -17.85 -17.16 -2.71
C GLU A 366 -17.67 -15.64 -2.62
N VAL A 367 -17.61 -15.00 -3.79
CA VAL A 367 -17.45 -13.57 -3.97
C VAL A 367 -18.69 -13.03 -4.66
N THR A 368 -19.29 -11.98 -4.11
CA THR A 368 -20.42 -11.27 -4.74
C THR A 368 -19.98 -9.85 -5.08
N LEU A 369 -20.11 -9.49 -6.36
CA LEU A 369 -19.89 -8.13 -6.84
C LEU A 369 -21.23 -7.50 -7.23
N LEU A 370 -21.52 -6.31 -6.70
CA LEU A 370 -22.72 -5.54 -7.01
C LEU A 370 -22.36 -4.40 -7.97
N TYR A 371 -23.14 -4.24 -9.03
CA TYR A 371 -23.00 -3.24 -10.09
C TYR A 371 -24.28 -2.39 -10.12
N ALA A 372 -24.21 -1.14 -9.65
CA ALA A 372 -25.40 -0.31 -9.43
C ALA A 372 -25.45 0.96 -10.29
N HIS A 373 -26.58 1.67 -10.15
CA HIS A 373 -26.94 2.89 -10.88
C HIS A 373 -27.08 2.69 -12.40
N LEU A 374 -27.33 1.47 -12.88
CA LEU A 374 -27.46 1.19 -14.31
C LEU A 374 -28.70 1.89 -14.91
N GLN A 375 -28.60 2.39 -16.14
CA GLN A 375 -29.80 2.85 -16.86
C GLN A 375 -30.61 1.66 -17.37
N GLN A 376 -29.92 0.59 -17.75
CA GLN A 376 -30.49 -0.60 -18.36
C GLN A 376 -29.66 -1.82 -17.99
N ILE A 377 -30.34 -2.88 -17.56
CA ILE A 377 -29.76 -4.20 -17.36
C ILE A 377 -29.90 -4.97 -18.69
N LEU A 378 -28.79 -5.54 -19.17
CA LEU A 378 -28.73 -6.32 -20.40
C LEU A 378 -28.56 -7.82 -20.12
N ALA A 379 -27.97 -8.18 -18.98
CA ALA A 379 -27.85 -9.56 -18.54
C ALA A 379 -29.20 -10.13 -18.07
N GLU A 380 -29.38 -11.44 -18.24
CA GLU A 380 -30.56 -12.17 -17.79
C GLU A 380 -30.36 -12.71 -16.36
N ASP A 381 -31.43 -12.70 -15.55
CA ASP A 381 -31.37 -13.21 -14.18
C ASP A 381 -31.10 -14.72 -14.14
N GLY A 382 -30.23 -15.15 -13.22
CA GLY A 382 -29.89 -16.56 -13.03
C GLY A 382 -28.96 -17.16 -14.08
N VAL A 383 -28.56 -16.40 -15.11
CA VAL A 383 -27.64 -16.85 -16.16
C VAL A 383 -26.17 -16.67 -15.74
N ASP A 384 -25.31 -17.57 -16.20
CA ASP A 384 -23.87 -17.45 -15.97
C ASP A 384 -23.25 -16.54 -17.04
N VAL A 385 -22.43 -15.58 -16.60
CA VAL A 385 -21.68 -14.65 -17.47
C VAL A 385 -20.20 -14.92 -17.39
N THR A 386 -19.50 -14.60 -18.48
CA THR A 386 -18.04 -14.62 -18.53
C THR A 386 -17.44 -13.30 -18.05
N GLN A 387 -16.19 -13.33 -17.59
CA GLN A 387 -15.46 -12.11 -17.25
C GLN A 387 -15.35 -11.18 -18.47
N GLY A 388 -15.63 -9.90 -18.30
CA GLY A 388 -15.62 -8.90 -19.38
C GLY A 388 -16.92 -8.81 -20.20
N GLU A 389 -17.86 -9.73 -19.98
CA GLU A 389 -19.19 -9.70 -20.61
C GLU A 389 -19.99 -8.49 -20.15
N VAL A 390 -20.78 -7.90 -21.05
CA VAL A 390 -21.58 -6.70 -20.75
C VAL A 390 -22.79 -7.09 -19.91
N LEU A 391 -22.88 -6.51 -18.71
CA LEU A 391 -24.00 -6.71 -17.78
C LEU A 391 -25.14 -5.73 -18.02
N GLY A 392 -24.81 -4.53 -18.47
CA GLY A 392 -25.74 -3.42 -18.60
C GLY A 392 -25.07 -2.15 -19.09
N LEU A 393 -25.82 -1.07 -19.11
CA LEU A 393 -25.35 0.26 -19.46
C LEU A 393 -25.32 1.14 -18.22
N ALA A 394 -24.21 1.84 -18.00
CA ALA A 394 -24.05 2.81 -16.93
C ALA A 394 -25.13 3.90 -17.03
N GLY A 395 -25.56 4.41 -15.89
CA GLY A 395 -26.61 5.41 -15.84
C GLY A 395 -26.61 6.15 -14.52
N GLN A 396 -27.79 6.65 -14.17
CA GLN A 396 -28.03 7.46 -12.98
C GLN A 396 -29.33 7.08 -12.27
N SER A 397 -29.67 5.78 -12.27
CA SER A 397 -30.86 5.30 -11.56
C SER A 397 -30.61 5.22 -10.05
N GLY A 398 -31.65 5.35 -9.24
CA GLY A 398 -31.52 5.30 -7.77
C GLY A 398 -31.03 6.61 -7.15
N ASN A 399 -30.36 6.53 -6.01
CA ASN A 399 -29.87 7.68 -5.25
C ASN A 399 -28.46 8.07 -5.72
N THR A 400 -28.38 8.89 -6.77
CA THR A 400 -27.14 9.34 -7.38
C THR A 400 -27.23 10.81 -7.80
N THR A 401 -26.07 11.47 -7.91
CA THR A 401 -25.94 12.87 -8.37
C THR A 401 -25.48 13.00 -9.82
N GLY A 402 -25.20 11.89 -10.49
CA GLY A 402 -24.80 11.87 -11.90
C GLY A 402 -24.32 10.49 -12.37
N PRO A 403 -24.08 10.30 -13.68
CA PRO A 403 -23.68 9.00 -14.21
C PRO A 403 -22.35 8.48 -13.68
N HIS A 404 -22.37 7.26 -13.12
CA HIS A 404 -21.20 6.49 -12.67
C HIS A 404 -21.58 5.02 -12.45
N LEU A 405 -20.61 4.16 -12.16
CA LEU A 405 -20.84 2.80 -11.68
C LEU A 405 -20.47 2.70 -10.20
N HIS A 406 -21.41 2.34 -9.35
CA HIS A 406 -21.12 1.89 -7.99
C HIS A 406 -20.79 0.40 -8.00
N LEU A 407 -19.60 0.04 -7.50
CA LEU A 407 -19.13 -1.34 -7.37
C LEU A 407 -18.96 -1.73 -5.89
N GLY A 408 -19.80 -2.66 -5.43
CA GLY A 408 -19.70 -3.23 -4.07
C GLY A 408 -19.09 -4.63 -4.09
N LEU A 409 -18.25 -4.95 -3.10
CA LEU A 409 -17.65 -6.28 -2.92
C LEU A 409 -18.15 -6.93 -1.62
N ARG A 410 -18.56 -8.20 -1.69
CA ARG A 410 -18.75 -9.06 -0.53
C ARG A 410 -18.01 -10.38 -0.72
N ILE A 411 -17.44 -10.90 0.36
CA ILE A 411 -16.78 -12.20 0.38
C ILE A 411 -17.41 -13.02 1.51
N ARG A 412 -17.90 -14.22 1.18
CA ARG A 412 -18.58 -15.07 2.16
C ARG A 412 -17.64 -15.42 3.33
N GLY A 413 -18.11 -15.18 4.55
CA GLY A 413 -17.34 -15.42 5.78
C GLY A 413 -16.58 -14.19 6.29
N LEU A 414 -16.53 -13.12 5.51
CA LEU A 414 -16.09 -11.79 5.91
C LEU A 414 -17.31 -10.90 6.13
N SER A 415 -17.40 -10.27 7.30
CA SER A 415 -18.60 -9.55 7.73
C SER A 415 -18.22 -8.32 8.53
N LEU A 416 -18.74 -7.18 8.11
CA LEU A 416 -18.61 -5.88 8.79
C LEU A 416 -20.00 -5.25 8.88
N ARG A 417 -20.66 -5.34 10.04
CA ARG A 417 -22.03 -4.84 10.20
C ARG A 417 -22.12 -3.33 9.99
N ALA A 418 -21.11 -2.58 10.42
CA ALA A 418 -21.04 -1.12 10.26
C ALA A 418 -21.07 -0.66 8.80
N THR A 419 -20.76 -1.54 7.84
CA THR A 419 -20.73 -1.26 6.39
C THR A 419 -21.65 -2.19 5.59
N SER A 420 -22.71 -2.71 6.22
CA SER A 420 -23.64 -3.66 5.56
C SER A 420 -22.93 -4.84 4.89
N HIS A 421 -21.82 -5.27 5.49
CA HIS A 421 -20.94 -6.36 5.06
C HIS A 421 -20.18 -6.13 3.75
N TYR A 422 -20.18 -4.93 3.18
CA TYR A 422 -19.36 -4.62 2.02
C TYR A 422 -17.92 -4.32 2.39
N LEU A 423 -17.02 -4.71 1.50
CA LEU A 423 -15.57 -4.61 1.61
C LEU A 423 -15.04 -3.69 0.51
N ASN A 424 -13.84 -3.15 0.70
CA ASN A 424 -13.20 -2.33 -0.30
C ASN A 424 -12.74 -3.18 -1.49
N ALA A 425 -13.27 -2.89 -2.69
CA ALA A 425 -12.92 -3.58 -3.92
C ALA A 425 -11.63 -3.05 -4.58
N ARG A 426 -11.19 -1.83 -4.22
CA ARG A 426 -10.06 -1.13 -4.85
C ARG A 426 -8.77 -1.96 -4.88
N PRO A 427 -8.37 -2.66 -3.79
CA PRO A 427 -7.15 -3.47 -3.77
C PRO A 427 -7.11 -4.59 -4.83
N TYR A 428 -8.26 -4.93 -5.42
CA TYR A 428 -8.38 -5.97 -6.45
C TYR A 428 -8.67 -5.41 -7.85
N LEU A 429 -8.93 -4.11 -8.00
CA LEU A 429 -9.22 -3.39 -9.25
C LEU A 429 -8.02 -2.64 -9.81
N ASP A 430 -7.31 -1.90 -8.94
CA ASP A 430 -6.10 -1.17 -9.31
C ASP A 430 -5.00 -2.17 -9.62
N PRO A 431 -4.12 -1.91 -10.62
CA PRO A 431 -3.18 -2.91 -11.04
C PRO A 431 -2.42 -3.43 -9.82
N VAL A 432 -2.54 -4.74 -9.65
CA VAL A 432 -1.55 -5.51 -8.91
C VAL A 432 -0.21 -5.08 -9.50
N ARG A 433 0.59 -4.48 -8.62
CA ARG A 433 1.95 -4.01 -8.80
C ARG A 433 2.61 -4.43 -10.12
N GLY A 434 3.18 -3.48 -10.86
CA GLY A 434 3.99 -3.81 -12.05
C GLY A 434 3.23 -4.17 -13.31
N SER A 435 1.94 -3.82 -13.36
CA SER A 435 1.26 -3.66 -14.64
C SER A 435 1.84 -2.46 -15.39
N PRO A 436 2.01 -2.53 -16.72
CA PRO A 436 2.51 -1.42 -17.49
C PRO A 436 1.48 -0.27 -17.54
N ARG A 437 1.95 0.96 -17.35
CA ARG A 437 1.11 2.18 -17.43
C ARG A 437 0.60 2.41 -18.86
N VAL A 438 1.45 2.15 -19.84
CA VAL A 438 1.15 2.20 -21.28
C VAL A 438 1.70 0.95 -21.95
N GLN A 439 1.06 0.51 -23.03
CA GLN A 439 1.60 -0.59 -23.83
C GLN A 439 2.82 -0.13 -24.62
N TYR A 440 3.86 -0.96 -24.67
CA TYR A 440 5.06 -0.76 -25.47
C TYR A 440 5.65 -2.13 -25.86
N ALA A 441 6.54 -2.13 -26.86
CA ALA A 441 7.22 -3.34 -27.28
C ALA A 441 8.50 -3.53 -26.47
N ARG A 442 8.66 -4.70 -25.85
CA ARG A 442 9.84 -5.07 -25.05
C ARG A 442 10.67 -6.11 -25.79
N THR A 443 11.98 -5.86 -25.93
CA THR A 443 12.95 -6.90 -26.33
C THR A 443 13.87 -7.18 -25.16
N TYR A 444 13.92 -8.45 -24.75
CA TYR A 444 14.84 -8.95 -23.73
C TYR A 444 15.82 -9.93 -24.36
N VAL A 445 17.12 -9.66 -24.24
CA VAL A 445 18.18 -10.59 -24.65
C VAL A 445 18.54 -11.45 -23.46
N LEU A 446 18.16 -12.72 -23.53
CA LEU A 446 18.33 -13.71 -22.47
C LEU A 446 19.64 -14.46 -22.67
N LEU A 447 20.60 -14.23 -21.78
CA LEU A 447 21.92 -14.87 -21.81
C LEU A 447 21.96 -16.15 -20.96
N PRO A 448 22.63 -17.22 -21.42
CA PRO A 448 22.63 -18.52 -20.76
C PRO A 448 23.32 -18.50 -19.38
N PRO A 449 23.11 -19.52 -18.53
CA PRO A 449 23.70 -19.58 -17.19
C PRO A 449 25.23 -19.46 -17.17
N GLY A 450 25.93 -19.97 -18.19
CA GLY A 450 27.39 -19.91 -18.30
C GLY A 450 27.95 -18.66 -19.00
N ALA A 451 27.12 -17.68 -19.36
CA ALA A 451 27.58 -16.46 -20.03
C ALA A 451 28.21 -15.49 -19.02
N ASP A 452 29.51 -15.21 -19.19
CA ASP A 452 30.24 -14.20 -18.44
C ASP A 452 29.96 -12.77 -18.95
N GLN A 453 30.61 -11.78 -18.33
CA GLN A 453 30.50 -10.37 -18.70
C GLN A 453 30.83 -10.09 -20.18
N ALA A 454 31.67 -10.89 -20.86
CA ALA A 454 32.03 -10.63 -22.24
C ALA A 454 30.84 -10.85 -23.18
N TRP A 455 29.97 -11.82 -22.86
CA TRP A 455 28.72 -12.05 -23.58
C TRP A 455 27.72 -10.91 -23.37
N ALA A 456 27.55 -10.46 -22.13
CA ALA A 456 26.68 -9.32 -21.83
C ALA A 456 27.20 -8.02 -22.46
N ARG A 457 28.52 -7.85 -22.52
CA ARG A 457 29.15 -6.72 -23.22
C ARG A 457 28.82 -6.75 -24.71
N ALA A 458 28.92 -7.90 -25.37
CA ALA A 458 28.56 -8.02 -26.78
C ALA A 458 27.10 -7.65 -27.06
N VAL A 459 26.17 -7.96 -26.15
CA VAL A 459 24.77 -7.55 -26.27
C VAL A 459 24.61 -6.04 -26.24
N VAL A 460 25.18 -5.37 -25.23
CA VAL A 460 25.07 -3.91 -25.12
C VAL A 460 25.81 -3.23 -26.28
N GLU A 461 26.93 -3.80 -26.72
CA GLU A 461 27.69 -3.26 -27.85
C GLU A 461 26.89 -3.32 -29.16
N ALA A 462 26.20 -4.43 -29.41
CA ALA A 462 25.40 -4.61 -30.62
C ALA A 462 24.11 -3.76 -30.63
N THR A 463 23.50 -3.52 -29.46
CA THR A 463 22.08 -3.12 -29.41
C THR A 463 21.78 -1.81 -28.70
N TRP A 464 22.69 -1.28 -27.88
CA TRP A 464 22.36 -0.16 -27.00
C TRP A 464 22.03 1.12 -27.76
N ASP A 465 22.95 1.62 -28.58
CA ASP A 465 22.76 2.90 -29.27
C ASP A 465 21.67 2.84 -30.36
N ALA A 466 21.38 1.65 -30.89
CA ALA A 466 20.35 1.46 -31.90
C ALA A 466 18.95 1.22 -31.30
N HIS A 467 18.87 0.48 -30.20
CA HIS A 467 17.59 -0.06 -29.72
C HIS A 467 17.41 -0.09 -28.20
N ARG A 468 18.48 0.02 -27.41
CA ARG A 468 18.47 -0.11 -25.93
C ARG A 468 17.73 -1.35 -25.44
N PHE A 469 17.99 -2.51 -26.05
CA PHE A 469 17.39 -3.76 -25.60
C PHE A 469 17.76 -4.06 -24.15
N THR A 470 16.81 -4.65 -23.42
CA THR A 470 17.04 -5.10 -22.05
C THR A 470 17.90 -6.36 -22.08
N VAL A 471 18.93 -6.43 -21.26
CA VAL A 471 19.80 -7.62 -21.13
C VAL A 471 19.71 -8.20 -19.73
N GLY A 472 19.66 -9.52 -19.62
CA GLY A 472 19.70 -10.19 -18.32
C GLY A 472 19.76 -11.71 -18.40
N GLY A 473 19.84 -12.34 -17.23
CA GLY A 473 20.12 -13.77 -17.08
C GLY A 473 18.95 -14.61 -16.55
N SER A 474 17.75 -14.06 -16.45
CA SER A 474 16.58 -14.74 -15.88
C SER A 474 15.51 -14.97 -16.93
N ALA A 475 15.19 -16.25 -17.19
CA ALA A 475 14.11 -16.61 -18.11
C ALA A 475 12.74 -16.13 -17.59
N ASP A 476 12.54 -16.12 -16.27
CA ASP A 476 11.33 -15.56 -15.68
C ASP A 476 11.24 -14.04 -15.95
N ASP A 477 12.31 -13.26 -15.73
CA ASP A 477 12.34 -11.80 -16.02
C ASP A 477 12.19 -11.48 -17.51
N ALA A 478 12.69 -12.34 -18.39
CA ALA A 478 12.50 -12.21 -19.84
C ALA A 478 11.00 -12.28 -20.22
N GLY A 479 10.21 -13.08 -19.50
CA GLY A 479 8.78 -13.30 -19.77
C GLY A 479 7.81 -12.35 -19.08
N ILE A 480 8.22 -11.65 -18.00
CA ILE A 480 7.30 -10.83 -17.20
C ILE A 480 6.78 -9.58 -17.91
N GLY A 481 5.68 -9.05 -17.38
CA GLY A 481 5.03 -7.82 -17.83
C GLY A 481 3.79 -8.11 -18.66
N ASP A 482 2.69 -7.43 -18.34
CA ASP A 482 1.42 -7.53 -19.07
C ASP A 482 1.45 -6.66 -20.35
N LEU A 483 2.41 -6.99 -21.23
CA LEU A 483 2.67 -6.29 -22.48
C LEU A 483 2.17 -7.12 -23.68
N ASP A 484 1.57 -6.43 -24.65
CA ASP A 484 1.07 -7.04 -25.87
C ASP A 484 2.19 -7.57 -26.77
N VAL A 485 3.36 -6.92 -26.73
CA VAL A 485 4.51 -7.28 -27.57
C VAL A 485 5.74 -7.49 -26.69
N ARG A 486 6.09 -8.76 -26.47
CA ARG A 486 7.27 -9.18 -25.72
C ARG A 486 8.10 -10.12 -26.57
N ARG A 487 9.33 -9.73 -26.89
CA ARG A 487 10.29 -10.56 -27.62
C ARG A 487 11.40 -10.99 -26.68
N VAL A 488 11.66 -12.30 -26.67
CA VAL A 488 12.82 -12.88 -25.98
C VAL A 488 13.77 -13.39 -27.04
N VAL A 489 14.96 -12.80 -27.10
CA VAL A 489 16.08 -13.30 -27.88
C VAL A 489 16.86 -14.25 -26.98
N ALA A 490 16.64 -15.56 -27.15
CA ALA A 490 17.26 -16.60 -26.34
C ALA A 490 18.61 -16.99 -26.95
N VAL A 491 19.70 -16.60 -26.30
CA VAL A 491 21.06 -16.89 -26.76
C VAL A 491 21.48 -18.29 -26.30
N ASN A 492 21.95 -19.10 -27.24
CA ASN A 492 22.40 -20.48 -27.04
C ASN A 492 21.41 -21.27 -26.18
N PRO A 493 20.13 -21.41 -26.62
CA PRO A 493 19.07 -22.02 -25.81
C PRO A 493 19.40 -23.44 -25.36
N ALA A 494 20.23 -24.18 -26.12
CA ALA A 494 20.71 -25.50 -25.72
C ALA A 494 21.60 -25.51 -24.46
N ALA A 495 22.10 -24.35 -24.01
CA ALA A 495 22.87 -24.21 -22.78
C ALA A 495 21.99 -24.04 -21.52
N TRP A 496 20.67 -24.03 -21.68
CA TRP A 496 19.71 -24.00 -20.57
C TRP A 496 19.22 -25.41 -20.23
N ASP A 497 18.83 -25.60 -18.97
CA ASP A 497 18.19 -26.84 -18.53
C ASP A 497 16.76 -26.92 -19.09
N GLY A 498 16.58 -27.78 -20.09
CA GLY A 498 15.28 -28.05 -20.70
C GLY A 498 14.99 -27.22 -21.96
N ASP A 499 13.75 -27.31 -22.43
CA ASP A 499 13.30 -26.62 -23.64
C ASP A 499 12.78 -25.22 -23.30
N LEU A 500 13.59 -24.19 -23.58
CA LEU A 500 13.22 -22.80 -23.35
C LEU A 500 12.00 -22.36 -24.15
N GLN A 501 11.82 -22.85 -25.38
CA GLN A 501 10.65 -22.49 -26.17
C GLN A 501 9.39 -23.02 -25.50
N ALA A 502 9.39 -24.30 -25.11
CA ALA A 502 8.29 -24.89 -24.37
C ALA A 502 8.04 -24.21 -23.01
N PHE A 503 9.12 -23.75 -22.34
CA PHE A 503 9.02 -22.96 -21.11
C PHE A 503 8.24 -21.66 -21.33
N PHE A 504 8.61 -20.86 -22.33
CA PHE A 504 7.90 -19.61 -22.62
C PHE A 504 6.47 -19.86 -23.11
N GLU A 505 6.23 -20.87 -23.95
CA GLU A 505 4.89 -21.24 -24.39
C GLU A 505 3.98 -21.64 -23.20
N THR A 506 4.55 -22.32 -22.20
CA THR A 506 3.82 -22.80 -21.02
C THR A 506 3.57 -21.69 -20.00
N TYR A 507 4.61 -20.95 -19.62
CA TYR A 507 4.56 -20.04 -18.47
C TYR A 507 4.37 -18.57 -18.86
N TYR A 508 4.75 -18.20 -20.08
CA TYR A 508 4.73 -16.81 -20.56
C TYR A 508 4.13 -16.74 -21.98
N PRO A 509 2.90 -17.21 -22.18
CA PRO A 509 2.29 -17.29 -23.50
C PRO A 509 2.26 -15.92 -24.18
N GLY A 510 2.46 -15.93 -25.50
CA GLY A 510 2.52 -14.74 -26.34
C GLY A 510 3.89 -14.06 -26.41
N VAL A 511 4.92 -14.63 -25.77
CA VAL A 511 6.31 -14.22 -26.03
C VAL A 511 6.70 -14.60 -27.47
N ILE A 512 7.23 -13.63 -28.20
CA ILE A 512 7.90 -13.81 -29.49
C ILE A 512 9.29 -14.39 -29.18
N TYR A 513 9.41 -15.70 -29.27
CA TYR A 513 10.64 -16.41 -29.01
C TYR A 513 11.56 -16.40 -30.24
N VAL A 514 12.78 -15.89 -30.09
CA VAL A 514 13.79 -15.82 -31.14
C VAL A 514 15.07 -16.52 -30.66
N PRO A 515 15.32 -17.77 -31.06
CA PRO A 515 16.57 -18.45 -30.71
C PRO A 515 17.73 -17.90 -31.55
N VAL A 516 18.87 -17.66 -30.90
CA VAL A 516 20.13 -17.25 -31.54
C VAL A 516 21.23 -18.20 -31.08
N GLU A 517 21.90 -18.85 -32.03
CA GLU A 517 23.10 -19.64 -31.77
C GLU A 517 24.34 -18.81 -32.12
N ALA A 518 25.29 -18.73 -31.19
CA ALA A 518 26.54 -18.00 -31.33
C ALA A 518 27.67 -18.76 -30.63
N GLU A 519 28.78 -18.95 -31.35
CA GLU A 519 29.95 -19.67 -30.84
C GLU A 519 30.82 -18.81 -29.90
N ASP A 520 30.79 -17.50 -30.08
CA ASP A 520 31.53 -16.53 -29.28
C ASP A 520 30.78 -15.17 -29.20
N PRO A 521 31.23 -14.22 -28.36
CA PRO A 521 30.59 -12.91 -28.23
C PRO A 521 30.56 -12.09 -29.54
N LEU A 522 31.52 -12.26 -30.44
CA LEU A 522 31.56 -11.52 -31.72
C LEU A 522 30.50 -12.06 -32.68
N ALA A 523 30.31 -13.37 -32.75
CA ALA A 523 29.24 -14.01 -33.48
C ALA A 523 27.86 -13.60 -32.93
N LEU A 524 27.73 -13.47 -31.60
CA LEU A 524 26.50 -12.95 -30.99
C LEU A 524 26.21 -11.52 -31.43
N GLN A 525 27.21 -10.63 -31.41
CA GLN A 525 27.04 -9.25 -31.87
C GLN A 525 26.50 -9.20 -33.30
N ALA A 526 27.14 -9.92 -34.22
CA ALA A 526 26.73 -9.97 -35.62
C ALA A 526 25.30 -10.52 -35.80
N ALA A 527 24.90 -11.49 -34.98
CA ALA A 527 23.54 -12.03 -35.00
C ALA A 527 22.50 -11.02 -34.47
N LEU A 528 22.84 -10.25 -33.43
CA LEU A 528 21.95 -9.25 -32.85
C LEU A 528 21.73 -8.05 -33.80
N GLU A 529 22.76 -7.63 -34.52
CA GLU A 529 22.68 -6.57 -35.54
C GLU A 529 21.76 -6.95 -36.72
N GLN A 530 21.54 -8.24 -36.95
CA GLN A 530 20.68 -8.79 -38.01
C GLN A 530 19.30 -9.22 -37.49
N LEU A 531 18.93 -8.87 -36.25
CA LEU A 531 17.64 -9.25 -35.70
C LEU A 531 16.49 -8.73 -36.58
N PRO A 532 15.46 -9.56 -36.81
CA PRO A 532 14.30 -9.10 -37.55
C PRO A 532 13.61 -7.93 -36.82
N PRO A 533 12.91 -7.05 -37.55
CA PRO A 533 12.09 -6.02 -36.92
C PRO A 533 11.04 -6.66 -36.01
N MET A 534 10.59 -5.91 -35.00
CA MET A 534 9.54 -6.36 -34.10
C MET A 534 8.24 -6.61 -34.88
N PRO A 535 7.60 -7.79 -34.77
CA PRO A 535 6.33 -8.04 -35.43
C PRO A 535 5.18 -7.27 -34.76
N GLU A 536 4.13 -6.99 -35.54
CA GLU A 536 2.86 -6.45 -35.04
C GLU A 536 2.17 -7.45 -34.09
N PRO A 537 1.44 -6.99 -33.07
CA PRO A 537 0.78 -7.86 -32.10
C PRO A 537 -0.24 -8.78 -32.80
N LEU A 538 -0.11 -10.09 -32.56
CA LEU A 538 -0.95 -11.11 -33.20
C LEU A 538 -2.43 -11.06 -32.75
N SER A 539 -2.72 -10.50 -31.57
CA SER A 539 -4.07 -10.09 -31.11
C SER A 539 -4.00 -9.36 -29.76
N VAL A 540 -4.95 -8.45 -29.50
CA VAL A 540 -5.15 -7.87 -28.17
C VAL A 540 -5.92 -8.89 -27.32
N SER A 541 -5.23 -9.65 -26.47
CA SER A 541 -5.90 -10.53 -25.52
C SER A 541 -6.22 -9.78 -24.22
N THR A 542 -7.39 -10.00 -23.65
CA THR A 542 -7.87 -9.36 -22.42
C THR A 542 -7.47 -10.09 -21.14
N LEU A 543 -6.83 -11.26 -21.26
CA LEU A 543 -6.32 -12.03 -20.12
C LEU A 543 -4.95 -11.50 -19.68
N PRO A 544 -4.66 -11.41 -18.37
CA PRO A 544 -3.34 -11.01 -17.87
C PRO A 544 -2.23 -11.92 -18.41
N ARG A 545 -1.14 -11.33 -18.86
CA ARG A 545 0.06 -12.03 -19.34
C ARG A 545 1.28 -11.62 -18.53
N GLY A 546 2.34 -12.44 -18.59
CA GLY A 546 3.62 -12.06 -17.99
C GLY A 546 3.58 -11.94 -16.47
N LEU A 547 2.67 -12.67 -15.83
CA LEU A 547 2.70 -12.85 -14.38
C LEU A 547 3.91 -13.70 -14.02
N PRO A 548 4.61 -13.39 -12.93
CA PRO A 548 5.75 -14.20 -12.53
C PRO A 548 5.29 -15.59 -12.11
N ARG A 549 5.95 -16.61 -12.66
CA ARG A 549 5.74 -18.02 -12.27
C ARG A 549 6.04 -18.25 -10.79
N THR A 550 7.08 -17.58 -10.28
CA THR A 550 7.50 -17.56 -8.88
C THR A 550 7.98 -16.16 -8.50
N GLN A 551 7.88 -15.80 -7.23
CA GLN A 551 8.42 -14.53 -6.73
C GLN A 551 9.95 -14.58 -6.66
N TYR A 552 10.60 -13.48 -7.02
CA TYR A 552 12.05 -13.29 -6.93
C TYR A 552 12.39 -11.80 -6.81
N GLU A 553 13.61 -11.50 -6.39
CA GLU A 553 14.10 -10.13 -6.37
C GLU A 553 14.60 -9.72 -7.74
N ARG A 554 14.07 -8.62 -8.27
CA ARG A 554 14.54 -8.02 -9.52
C ARG A 554 15.29 -6.73 -9.21
N THR A 555 16.55 -6.66 -9.63
CA THR A 555 17.32 -5.41 -9.64
C THR A 555 17.52 -4.98 -11.08
N TYR A 556 17.02 -3.77 -11.40
CA TYR A 556 17.12 -3.14 -12.71
C TYR A 556 17.99 -1.89 -12.60
N VAL A 557 19.07 -1.83 -13.36
CA VAL A 557 19.91 -0.64 -13.49
C VAL A 557 19.36 0.18 -14.65
N LEU A 558 18.72 1.30 -14.29
CA LEU A 558 18.05 2.20 -15.23
C LEU A 558 19.00 3.31 -15.65
N LEU A 559 19.40 3.30 -16.91
CA LEU A 559 20.29 4.29 -17.50
C LEU A 559 19.52 5.45 -18.13
N PRO A 560 20.01 6.71 -18.00
CA PRO A 560 19.28 7.90 -18.43
C PRO A 560 19.13 7.97 -19.96
N PRO A 561 18.20 8.78 -20.50
CA PRO A 561 17.95 8.85 -21.95
C PRO A 561 19.18 9.17 -22.80
N GLY A 562 20.12 9.97 -22.28
CA GLY A 562 21.36 10.35 -22.96
C GLY A 562 22.55 9.40 -22.78
N ALA A 563 22.39 8.27 -22.08
CA ALA A 563 23.48 7.32 -21.85
C ALA A 563 23.71 6.45 -23.09
N ASP A 564 24.91 6.58 -23.67
CA ASP A 564 25.41 5.75 -24.77
C ASP A 564 25.86 4.35 -24.31
N GLN A 565 26.33 3.56 -25.27
CA GLN A 565 26.86 2.22 -25.07
C GLN A 565 27.95 2.13 -23.98
N ALA A 566 28.80 3.16 -23.79
CA ALA A 566 29.87 3.10 -22.80
C ALA A 566 29.31 3.02 -21.37
N TRP A 567 28.18 3.69 -21.11
CA TRP A 567 27.49 3.60 -19.83
C TRP A 567 26.87 2.22 -19.60
N ALA A 568 26.27 1.61 -20.63
CA ALA A 568 25.73 0.25 -20.52
C ALA A 568 26.82 -0.79 -20.29
N ARG A 569 27.97 -0.64 -20.95
CA ARG A 569 29.16 -1.46 -20.72
C ARG A 569 29.63 -1.37 -19.28
N ALA A 570 29.73 -0.16 -18.72
CA ALA A 570 30.14 0.05 -17.33
C ALA A 570 29.27 -0.72 -16.31
N VAL A 571 27.95 -0.77 -16.55
CA VAL A 571 27.02 -1.54 -15.70
C VAL A 571 27.30 -3.04 -15.79
N VAL A 572 27.45 -3.56 -17.02
CA VAL A 572 27.72 -4.99 -17.25
C VAL A 572 29.04 -5.41 -16.61
N GLU A 573 30.11 -4.63 -16.82
CA GLU A 573 31.43 -4.92 -16.26
C GLU A 573 31.44 -4.89 -14.73
N ALA A 574 30.61 -4.05 -14.11
CA ALA A 574 30.53 -3.98 -12.65
C ALA A 574 29.68 -5.10 -12.03
N THR A 575 28.61 -5.52 -12.70
CA THR A 575 27.51 -6.26 -12.02
C THR A 575 27.27 -7.65 -12.57
N TRP A 576 27.73 -7.98 -13.79
CA TRP A 576 27.29 -9.20 -14.44
C TRP A 576 27.81 -10.46 -13.76
N ASP A 577 29.11 -10.58 -13.57
CA ASP A 577 29.72 -11.79 -13.00
C ASP A 577 29.39 -11.96 -11.50
N ALA A 578 29.02 -10.88 -10.81
CA ALA A 578 28.66 -10.90 -9.39
C ALA A 578 27.16 -11.16 -9.15
N HIS A 579 26.29 -10.45 -9.89
CA HIS A 579 24.86 -10.38 -9.59
C HIS A 579 23.92 -10.55 -10.80
N ARG A 580 24.43 -10.39 -12.03
CA ARG A 580 23.63 -10.42 -13.28
C ARG A 580 22.42 -9.49 -13.24
N PHE A 581 22.61 -8.25 -12.76
CA PHE A 581 21.54 -7.25 -12.75
C PHE A 581 21.00 -6.99 -14.16
N THR A 582 19.71 -6.76 -14.26
CA THR A 582 19.06 -6.40 -15.52
C THR A 582 19.44 -4.98 -15.89
N VAL A 583 19.87 -4.75 -17.13
CA VAL A 583 20.28 -3.42 -17.62
C VAL A 583 19.30 -2.95 -18.70
N GLY A 584 18.85 -1.69 -18.62
CA GLY A 584 18.04 -1.10 -19.69
C GLY A 584 17.74 0.38 -19.52
N GLY A 585 17.04 0.92 -20.52
CA GLY A 585 16.83 2.37 -20.69
C GLY A 585 15.39 2.84 -20.58
N SER A 586 14.46 2.00 -20.09
CA SER A 586 13.03 2.31 -20.00
C SER A 586 12.56 2.33 -18.55
N ALA A 587 12.05 3.47 -18.08
CA ALA A 587 11.49 3.60 -16.74
C ALA A 587 10.23 2.73 -16.57
N ASP A 588 9.42 2.58 -17.62
CA ASP A 588 8.27 1.68 -17.59
C ASP A 588 8.73 0.21 -17.43
N ASP A 589 9.76 -0.26 -18.16
CA ASP A 589 10.33 -1.63 -18.01
C ASP A 589 11.02 -1.86 -16.66
N ALA A 590 11.66 -0.83 -16.09
CA ALA A 590 12.19 -0.91 -14.73
C ALA A 590 11.07 -1.15 -13.70
N GLY A 591 9.87 -0.64 -13.95
CA GLY A 591 8.71 -0.71 -13.06
C GLY A 591 7.80 -1.94 -13.22
N ILE A 592 7.83 -2.63 -14.38
CA ILE A 592 6.91 -3.77 -14.64
C ILE A 592 7.25 -5.03 -13.83
N GLY A 593 6.30 -5.97 -13.84
CA GLY A 593 6.40 -7.26 -13.16
C GLY A 593 5.72 -7.24 -11.81
N ASP A 594 4.83 -8.19 -11.58
CA ASP A 594 4.14 -8.39 -10.30
C ASP A 594 5.03 -9.12 -9.27
N LEU A 595 6.18 -8.50 -8.98
CA LEU A 595 7.20 -9.05 -8.10
C LEU A 595 7.21 -8.35 -6.75
N ASP A 596 7.43 -9.08 -5.67
CA ASP A 596 7.49 -8.62 -4.28
C ASP A 596 8.68 -7.70 -3.98
N VAL A 597 9.79 -7.88 -4.70
CA VAL A 597 10.97 -7.03 -4.57
C VAL A 597 11.40 -6.59 -5.95
N ARG A 598 11.26 -5.29 -6.21
CA ARG A 598 11.72 -4.64 -7.44
C ARG A 598 12.55 -3.45 -7.03
N ARG A 599 13.84 -3.54 -7.28
CA ARG A 599 14.82 -2.50 -7.03
C ARG A 599 15.17 -1.84 -8.35
N VAL A 600 15.12 -0.51 -8.37
CA VAL A 600 15.57 0.29 -9.50
C VAL A 600 16.75 1.11 -9.03
N ILE A 601 17.93 0.80 -9.55
CA ILE A 601 19.11 1.65 -9.42
C ILE A 601 19.02 2.67 -10.55
N ALA A 602 18.57 3.88 -10.23
CA ALA A 602 18.38 4.96 -11.20
C ALA A 602 19.67 5.76 -11.31
N VAL A 603 20.36 5.63 -12.46
CA VAL A 603 21.59 6.36 -12.75
C VAL A 603 21.24 7.76 -13.26
N ASN A 604 21.83 8.79 -12.64
CA ASN A 604 21.64 10.20 -12.94
C ASN A 604 20.16 10.56 -13.15
N PRO A 605 19.29 10.34 -12.14
CA PRO A 605 17.85 10.54 -12.28
C PRO A 605 17.46 11.95 -12.71
N ALA A 606 18.28 12.97 -12.40
CA ALA A 606 18.08 14.34 -12.85
C ALA A 606 18.16 14.53 -14.39
N ALA A 607 18.70 13.55 -15.12
CA ALA A 607 18.75 13.57 -16.59
C ALA A 607 17.44 13.07 -17.25
N TRP A 608 16.45 12.67 -16.46
CA TRP A 608 15.11 12.32 -16.95
C TRP A 608 14.18 13.54 -16.95
N ASP A 609 13.18 13.51 -17.84
CA ASP A 609 12.15 14.53 -17.85
C ASP A 609 11.23 14.36 -16.63
N GLY A 610 11.41 15.24 -15.64
CA GLY A 610 10.61 15.28 -14.41
C GLY A 610 11.19 14.46 -13.26
N ASP A 611 10.41 14.34 -12.19
CA ASP A 611 10.82 13.62 -10.98
C ASP A 611 10.60 12.11 -11.16
N LEU A 612 11.68 11.39 -11.41
CA LEU A 612 11.66 9.94 -11.63
C LEU A 612 11.23 9.16 -10.38
N GLN A 613 11.52 9.66 -9.17
CA GLN A 613 11.06 9.02 -7.93
C GLN A 613 9.54 9.17 -7.78
N ALA A 614 9.02 10.36 -8.05
CA ALA A 614 7.57 10.60 -8.09
C ALA A 614 6.90 9.73 -9.17
N PHE A 615 7.50 9.61 -10.36
CA PHE A 615 7.01 8.73 -11.43
C PHE A 615 6.82 7.29 -10.95
N PHE A 616 7.85 6.69 -10.30
CA PHE A 616 7.73 5.32 -9.79
C PHE A 616 6.71 5.22 -8.65
N LYS A 617 6.65 6.21 -7.76
CA LYS A 617 5.65 6.25 -6.68
C LYS A 617 4.21 6.26 -7.23
N THR A 618 3.98 7.03 -8.29
CA THR A 618 2.66 7.18 -8.92
C THR A 618 2.27 5.96 -9.74
N TYR A 619 3.16 5.46 -10.60
CA TYR A 619 2.79 4.48 -11.63
C TYR A 619 3.23 3.05 -11.33
N TYR A 620 4.25 2.87 -10.49
CA TYR A 620 4.82 1.57 -10.15
C TYR A 620 5.07 1.46 -8.64
N PRO A 621 4.01 1.59 -7.81
CA PRO A 621 4.16 1.64 -6.36
C PRO A 621 4.90 0.41 -5.81
N GLY A 622 5.68 0.61 -4.74
CA GLY A 622 6.48 -0.45 -4.11
C GLY A 622 7.82 -0.75 -4.80
N ILE A 623 8.32 0.12 -5.68
CA ILE A 623 9.70 0.07 -6.16
C ILE A 623 10.65 0.51 -5.03
N ILE A 624 11.71 -0.27 -4.79
CA ILE A 624 12.87 0.16 -4.00
C ILE A 624 13.71 1.04 -4.92
N TYR A 625 13.55 2.34 -4.78
CA TYR A 625 14.23 3.33 -5.62
C TYR A 625 15.58 3.71 -5.02
N VAL A 626 16.66 3.51 -5.79
CA VAL A 626 18.04 3.79 -5.38
C VAL A 626 18.65 4.77 -6.38
N PRO A 627 18.70 6.08 -6.09
CA PRO A 627 19.35 7.04 -6.97
C PRO A 627 20.87 6.92 -6.87
N VAL A 628 21.55 6.98 -8.02
CA VAL A 628 23.01 7.02 -8.13
C VAL A 628 23.39 8.19 -9.03
N GLU A 629 24.17 9.14 -8.49
CA GLU A 629 24.71 10.27 -9.23
C GLU A 629 26.19 10.03 -9.52
N VAL A 630 26.57 10.08 -10.79
CA VAL A 630 27.92 9.84 -11.30
C VAL A 630 28.16 10.62 -12.59
N THR A 631 29.41 11.01 -12.84
CA THR A 631 29.78 11.87 -13.97
C THR A 631 30.40 11.11 -15.15
N THR A 632 30.94 9.92 -14.91
CA THR A 632 31.59 9.10 -15.94
C THR A 632 31.17 7.62 -15.84
N PRO A 633 31.31 6.84 -16.94
CA PRO A 633 31.12 5.40 -16.90
C PRO A 633 32.04 4.69 -15.90
N ASP A 634 33.30 5.10 -15.78
CA ASP A 634 34.25 4.50 -14.81
C ASP A 634 33.78 4.71 -13.36
N GLU A 635 33.28 5.91 -13.04
CA GLU A 635 32.70 6.20 -11.72
C GLU A 635 31.44 5.36 -11.46
N LEU A 636 30.64 5.11 -12.49
CA LEU A 636 29.49 4.20 -12.39
C LEU A 636 29.93 2.78 -12.08
N THR A 637 30.97 2.27 -12.74
CA THR A 637 31.52 0.93 -12.49
C THR A 637 31.95 0.79 -11.04
N ASP A 638 32.76 1.74 -10.54
CA ASP A 638 33.22 1.76 -9.16
C ASP A 638 32.05 1.82 -8.18
N ARG A 639 31.04 2.64 -8.47
CA ARG A 639 29.88 2.82 -7.60
C ARG A 639 29.01 1.57 -7.53
N LEU A 640 28.84 0.89 -8.66
CA LEU A 640 28.02 -0.32 -8.75
C LEU A 640 28.68 -1.53 -8.09
N ALA A 641 30.01 -1.60 -8.04
CA ALA A 641 30.74 -2.66 -7.35
C ALA A 641 30.51 -2.73 -5.83
N TRP A 642 29.87 -1.71 -5.23
CA TRP A 642 29.49 -1.68 -3.81
C TRP A 642 28.09 -2.25 -3.53
N PHE A 643 27.28 -2.47 -4.57
CA PHE A 643 25.96 -3.09 -4.46
C PHE A 643 26.09 -4.61 -4.58
#